data_AF-A0A3D2JC99-F1
#
_entry.id   AF-A0A3D2JC99-F1
#
_cell.length_a   1.000
_cell.length_b   1.000
_cell.length_c   1.000
_cell.angle_alpha   90.00
_cell.angle_beta   90.00
_cell.angle_gamma   90.00
#
_symmetry.space_group_name_H-M   'P 1'
#
loop_
_entity.id
_entity.type
_entity.pdbx_description
1 polymer ?
#
loop_
_entity_poly.entity_id
_entity_poly.type
_entity_poly.pdbx_seq_one_letter_code
_entity_poly.pdbx_strand_id
1 'polypeptide(L)'
;DEIKRLGFRFATKAGMTIAISDVKVPEGKVGELAKADGRIADLEEQYRDGLITSQEKYQQTIDIWNDATENIRKMVEDTLDPFGSIYTIARSGATKAKFQQIRQLSGMRGLMANPSGRIIEIPIRGNFRDGLSVLEYFISSHGARKGLADTALRTAESGYLTRRLIDVAQDVIVNEEDCGTPDGILITDADSKEMMFSDIRPRLVGRVLAEAIPELPEIEVGDELTDESIDEIAAKGVTAVRVRSVLMCQARRGVCRKCYGRDLAANSLANVGLAVGIIAAQSIGEPGTQLTMRTFHSGGIAGAQGDITQGLPRVEELFEARVPKDKAEIAEIDGVVEIVKDENTGARTVRVVSANVFFDEYPLPEGSQVLVADKDHVQKDQVIAMMPAEEGAEPAPVTARTEGEILLNADSPLTIRFEERDERSYPIAAARNIAVENGQKIQAGTALTSGQRDPQEVLRIQGREAVHLYLVKEVQRVYRNTGVYINDKHIEVIIRQMLRRVKIDDSGDTEMLPNDLVDRFVYADTNARVLAEGGEPAKAQTVLLGVTKASLNTDSFLAAASFQETTRVLTEAAIEAQTDHLVGLKENVIIGKLIPAGSGIAQRQRELQARQTASIGNGLSDGNLNIVLGSLGNRPSGGGAATSTLEPPLDREDEE
;
A
#
# COMPACT_ATOMS: atom_id res chain seq x y z
N ASP A 1 33.83 -2.45 -10.12
CA ASP A 1 35.04 -1.62 -9.91
C ASP A 1 35.73 -1.09 -11.17
N GLU A 2 35.74 -1.82 -12.28
CA GLU A 2 36.47 -1.36 -13.48
C GLU A 2 35.90 -0.06 -14.07
N ILE A 3 34.56 0.07 -14.12
CA ILE A 3 33.87 1.30 -14.52
C ILE A 3 34.36 2.50 -13.68
N LYS A 4 34.56 2.31 -12.37
CA LYS A 4 35.08 3.34 -11.47
C LYS A 4 36.51 3.76 -11.85
N ARG A 5 37.41 2.78 -12.10
CA ARG A 5 38.80 3.08 -12.51
C ARG A 5 38.85 3.79 -13.86
N LEU A 6 38.07 3.30 -14.82
CA LEU A 6 37.94 3.90 -16.15
C LEU A 6 37.43 5.34 -16.05
N GLY A 7 36.35 5.53 -15.31
CA GLY A 7 35.73 6.82 -15.03
C GLY A 7 36.71 7.81 -14.41
N PHE A 8 37.40 7.44 -13.33
CA PHE A 8 38.39 8.32 -12.71
C PHE A 8 39.55 8.66 -13.65
N ARG A 9 40.10 7.68 -14.38
CA ARG A 9 41.21 7.91 -15.31
C ARG A 9 40.84 8.92 -16.40
N PHE A 10 39.68 8.75 -17.03
CA PHE A 10 39.26 9.63 -18.11
C PHE A 10 38.67 10.95 -17.62
N ALA A 11 38.00 10.99 -16.47
CA ALA A 11 37.56 12.25 -15.86
C ALA A 11 38.73 13.15 -15.49
N THR A 12 39.82 12.59 -14.92
CA THR A 12 41.04 13.35 -14.66
C THR A 12 41.69 13.86 -15.94
N LYS A 13 41.74 13.04 -17.01
CA LYS A 13 42.28 13.47 -18.31
C LYS A 13 41.42 14.52 -19.02
N ALA A 14 40.10 14.47 -18.83
CA ALA A 14 39.19 15.42 -19.43
C ALA A 14 39.41 16.85 -18.91
N GLY A 15 40.00 17.00 -17.72
CA GLY A 15 40.37 18.31 -17.18
C GLY A 15 39.20 19.27 -17.04
N MET A 16 37.99 18.74 -16.79
CA MET A 16 36.77 19.55 -16.68
C MET A 16 36.94 20.60 -15.60
N THR A 17 36.71 21.86 -15.98
CA THR A 17 36.79 23.03 -15.11
C THR A 17 35.50 23.84 -15.20
N ILE A 18 35.23 24.65 -14.18
CA ILE A 18 34.15 25.63 -14.19
C ILE A 18 34.79 27.00 -13.95
N ALA A 19 34.67 27.87 -14.95
CA ALA A 19 35.11 29.25 -14.87
C ALA A 19 33.94 30.21 -15.09
N ILE A 20 34.11 31.46 -14.68
CA ILE A 20 33.13 32.51 -14.95
C ILE A 20 32.90 32.69 -16.46
N SER A 21 33.90 32.44 -17.31
CA SER A 21 33.77 32.49 -18.78
C SER A 21 32.76 31.49 -19.34
N ASP A 22 32.54 30.37 -18.65
CA ASP A 22 31.69 29.28 -19.13
C ASP A 22 30.20 29.60 -18.93
N VAL A 23 29.88 30.50 -18.01
CA VAL A 23 28.51 30.89 -17.64
C VAL A 23 28.02 32.01 -18.56
N LYS A 24 27.71 31.74 -19.84
CA LYS A 24 27.28 32.80 -20.78
C LYS A 24 25.87 33.30 -20.48
N VAL A 25 25.70 34.63 -20.41
CA VAL A 25 24.38 35.28 -20.28
C VAL A 25 23.79 35.45 -21.68
N PRO A 26 22.53 35.03 -21.91
CA PRO A 26 21.91 35.18 -23.22
C PRO A 26 21.63 36.66 -23.54
N GLU A 27 22.03 37.10 -24.73
CA GLU A 27 21.82 38.49 -25.19
C GLU A 27 20.34 38.88 -25.28
N GLY A 28 19.46 37.90 -25.57
CA GLY A 28 18.01 38.08 -25.61
C GLY A 28 17.32 38.33 -24.26
N LYS A 29 18.04 38.17 -23.13
CA LYS A 29 17.48 38.33 -21.77
C LYS A 29 16.82 39.69 -21.56
N VAL A 30 17.50 40.77 -21.94
CA VAL A 30 17.03 42.15 -21.70
C VAL A 30 15.74 42.41 -22.50
N GLY A 31 15.68 41.92 -23.74
CA GLY A 31 14.49 42.04 -24.58
C GLY A 31 13.29 41.28 -24.02
N GLU A 32 13.50 40.09 -23.46
CA GLU A 32 12.42 39.29 -22.87
C GLU A 32 11.89 39.91 -21.57
N LEU A 33 12.78 40.47 -20.73
CA LEU A 33 12.37 41.22 -19.53
C LEU A 33 11.56 42.47 -19.90
N ALA A 34 11.97 43.20 -20.94
CA ALA A 34 11.24 44.37 -21.41
C ALA A 34 9.83 44.03 -21.94
N LYS A 35 9.67 42.89 -22.62
CA LYS A 35 8.33 42.40 -23.04
C LYS A 35 7.45 42.06 -21.84
N ALA A 36 8.00 41.40 -20.83
CA ALA A 36 7.28 41.07 -19.61
C ALA A 36 6.86 42.34 -18.86
N ASP A 37 7.75 43.32 -18.74
CA ASP A 37 7.47 44.63 -18.14
C ASP A 37 6.36 45.38 -18.89
N GLY A 38 6.36 45.34 -20.23
CA GLY A 38 5.30 45.93 -21.05
C GLY A 38 3.93 45.29 -20.78
N ARG A 39 3.85 43.96 -20.75
CA ARG A 39 2.59 43.26 -20.43
C ARG A 39 2.09 43.57 -19.03
N ILE A 40 2.99 43.71 -18.07
CA ILE A 40 2.61 44.07 -16.69
C ILE A 40 2.10 45.50 -16.63
N ALA A 41 2.70 46.43 -17.36
CA ALA A 41 2.20 47.80 -17.45
C ALA A 41 0.76 47.84 -18.03
N ASP A 42 0.48 47.06 -19.06
CA ASP A 42 -0.86 46.93 -19.63
C ASP A 42 -1.86 46.36 -18.59
N LEU A 43 -1.45 45.37 -17.79
CA LEU A 43 -2.28 44.85 -16.69
C LEU A 43 -2.50 45.86 -15.58
N GLU A 44 -1.50 46.70 -15.28
CA GLU A 44 -1.68 47.77 -14.32
C GLU A 44 -2.67 48.83 -14.80
N GLU A 45 -2.64 49.15 -16.09
CA GLU A 45 -3.60 50.06 -16.71
C GLU A 45 -5.01 49.48 -16.65
N GLN A 46 -5.20 48.21 -17.06
CA GLN A 46 -6.49 47.52 -16.95
C GLN A 46 -7.02 47.47 -15.51
N TYR A 47 -6.13 47.30 -14.53
CA TYR A 47 -6.51 47.34 -13.12
C TYR A 47 -6.94 48.75 -12.68
N ARG A 48 -6.22 49.80 -13.12
CA ARG A 48 -6.58 51.20 -12.82
C ARG A 48 -7.89 51.61 -13.49
N ASP A 49 -8.15 51.09 -14.68
CA ASP A 49 -9.39 51.29 -15.44
C ASP A 49 -10.57 50.48 -14.87
N GLY A 50 -10.32 49.60 -13.89
CA GLY A 50 -11.33 48.79 -13.23
C GLY A 50 -11.82 47.59 -14.05
N LEU A 51 -11.07 47.18 -15.08
CA LEU A 51 -11.42 46.05 -15.95
C LEU A 51 -11.10 44.69 -15.31
N ILE A 52 -10.12 44.65 -14.39
CA ILE A 52 -9.69 43.43 -13.69
C ILE A 52 -9.67 43.65 -12.18
N THR A 53 -9.86 42.56 -11.43
CA THR A 53 -9.74 42.55 -9.97
C THR A 53 -8.28 42.47 -9.52
N SER A 54 -8.01 42.77 -8.24
CA SER A 54 -6.66 42.66 -7.67
C SER A 54 -6.14 41.22 -7.64
N GLN A 55 -7.04 40.23 -7.50
CA GLN A 55 -6.68 38.82 -7.49
C GLN A 55 -6.35 38.32 -8.91
N GLU A 56 -7.09 38.76 -9.92
CA GLU A 56 -6.77 38.47 -11.33
C GLU A 56 -5.45 39.12 -11.75
N LYS A 57 -5.22 40.38 -11.36
CA LYS A 57 -3.92 41.05 -11.57
C LYS A 57 -2.78 40.23 -10.97
N TYR A 58 -2.92 39.77 -9.73
CA TYR A 58 -1.92 38.97 -9.04
C TYR A 58 -1.59 37.67 -9.80
N GLN A 59 -2.62 36.90 -10.18
CA GLN A 59 -2.44 35.63 -10.87
C GLN A 59 -1.79 35.82 -12.25
N GLN A 60 -2.29 36.76 -13.05
CA GLN A 60 -1.76 37.03 -14.38
C GLN A 60 -0.31 37.57 -14.33
N THR A 61 0.02 38.38 -13.32
CA THR A 61 1.40 38.85 -13.11
C THR A 61 2.36 37.67 -12.86
N ILE A 62 1.95 36.69 -12.06
CA ILE A 62 2.73 35.48 -11.81
C ILE A 62 2.90 34.67 -13.08
N ASP A 63 1.84 34.50 -13.86
CA ASP A 63 1.86 33.71 -15.09
C ASP A 63 2.81 34.35 -16.13
N ILE A 64 2.76 35.68 -16.30
CA ILE A 64 3.69 36.41 -17.17
C ILE A 64 5.15 36.21 -16.75
N TRP A 65 5.44 36.27 -15.45
CA TRP A 65 6.80 36.06 -14.96
C TRP A 65 7.26 34.61 -15.08
N ASN A 66 6.37 33.64 -14.93
CA ASN A 66 6.66 32.22 -15.16
C ASN A 66 7.01 31.99 -16.64
N ASP A 67 6.21 32.55 -17.57
CA ASP A 67 6.46 32.47 -19.00
C ASP A 67 7.82 33.10 -19.38
N ALA A 68 8.11 34.30 -18.87
CA ALA A 68 9.39 34.96 -19.09
C ALA A 68 10.56 34.13 -18.55
N THR A 69 10.39 33.54 -17.37
CA THR A 69 11.41 32.68 -16.73
C THR A 69 11.68 31.42 -17.55
N GLU A 70 10.64 30.83 -18.15
CA GLU A 70 10.74 29.64 -19.00
C GLU A 70 11.38 29.96 -20.36
N ASN A 71 11.02 31.09 -20.97
CA ASN A 71 11.66 31.58 -22.19
C ASN A 71 13.15 31.84 -21.96
N ILE A 72 13.50 32.46 -20.83
CA ILE A 72 14.91 32.66 -20.45
C ILE A 72 15.62 31.33 -20.22
N ARG A 73 14.95 30.31 -19.66
CA ARG A 73 15.53 28.96 -19.53
C ARG A 73 15.93 28.39 -20.89
N LYS A 74 15.03 28.43 -21.87
CA LYS A 74 15.30 27.95 -23.24
C LYS A 74 16.43 28.71 -23.90
N MET A 75 16.44 30.05 -23.78
CA MET A 75 17.54 30.88 -24.30
C MET A 75 18.90 30.53 -23.66
N VAL A 76 18.93 30.24 -22.35
CA VAL A 76 20.15 29.78 -21.67
C VAL A 76 20.60 28.43 -22.21
N GLU A 77 19.67 27.49 -22.42
CA GLU A 77 19.97 26.16 -22.98
C GLU A 77 20.59 26.27 -24.39
N ASP A 78 20.06 27.14 -25.25
CA ASP A 78 20.55 27.36 -26.61
C ASP A 78 21.90 28.09 -26.67
N THR A 79 22.20 28.92 -25.66
CA THR A 79 23.45 29.72 -25.62
C THR A 79 24.65 28.93 -25.10
N LEU A 80 24.41 27.84 -24.38
CA LEU A 80 25.47 27.02 -23.80
C LEU A 80 26.22 26.24 -24.89
N ASP A 81 27.54 26.17 -24.77
CA ASP A 81 28.36 25.36 -25.65
C ASP A 81 28.07 23.86 -25.41
N PRO A 82 27.64 23.08 -26.42
CA PRO A 82 27.40 21.65 -26.29
C PRO A 82 28.62 20.85 -25.84
N PHE A 83 29.83 21.34 -26.09
CA PHE A 83 31.09 20.72 -25.65
C PHE A 83 31.66 21.37 -24.38
N GLY A 84 30.99 22.39 -23.85
CA GLY A 84 31.40 23.08 -22.62
C GLY A 84 31.22 22.21 -21.38
N SER A 85 32.04 22.47 -20.35
CA SER A 85 32.00 21.73 -19.09
C SER A 85 30.63 21.79 -18.41
N ILE A 86 30.00 22.97 -18.34
CA ILE A 86 28.71 23.17 -17.65
C ILE A 86 27.60 22.36 -18.33
N TYR A 87 27.52 22.43 -19.67
CA TYR A 87 26.55 21.68 -20.44
C TYR A 87 26.77 20.17 -20.28
N THR A 88 28.02 19.72 -20.38
CA THR A 88 28.38 18.30 -20.23
C THR A 88 28.06 17.78 -18.81
N ILE A 89 28.33 18.57 -17.76
CA ILE A 89 28.00 18.22 -16.37
C ILE A 89 26.49 18.09 -16.16
N ALA A 90 25.68 19.00 -16.73
CA ALA A 90 24.23 18.95 -16.60
C ALA A 90 23.60 17.82 -17.42
N ARG A 91 24.07 17.59 -18.65
CA ARG A 91 23.53 16.54 -19.54
C ARG A 91 23.96 15.14 -19.12
N SER A 92 25.18 14.98 -18.60
CA SER A 92 25.68 13.68 -18.13
C SER A 92 24.95 13.16 -16.87
N GLY A 93 24.23 14.03 -16.16
CA GLY A 93 23.62 13.68 -14.87
C GLY A 93 24.64 13.38 -13.76
N ALA A 94 25.92 13.69 -13.99
CA ALA A 94 27.01 13.40 -13.05
C ALA A 94 26.88 14.16 -11.72
N THR A 95 26.21 15.32 -11.74
CA THR A 95 25.92 16.10 -10.52
C THR A 95 24.43 16.36 -10.37
N LYS A 96 24.02 16.81 -9.18
CA LYS A 96 22.65 17.27 -8.93
C LYS A 96 22.30 18.57 -9.69
N ALA A 97 23.24 19.18 -10.41
CA ALA A 97 23.01 20.42 -11.16
C ALA A 97 22.22 20.11 -12.43
N LYS A 98 20.92 20.42 -12.41
CA LYS A 98 20.03 20.40 -13.57
C LYS A 98 20.07 21.76 -14.28
N PHE A 99 19.43 21.84 -15.45
CA PHE A 99 19.27 23.09 -16.19
C PHE A 99 18.61 24.22 -15.37
N GLN A 100 17.78 23.87 -14.36
CA GLN A 100 17.22 24.84 -13.42
C GLN A 100 18.29 25.57 -12.59
N GLN A 101 19.38 24.91 -12.18
CA GLN A 101 20.50 25.55 -11.47
C GLN A 101 21.32 26.41 -12.43
N ILE A 102 21.51 25.94 -13.67
CA ILE A 102 22.23 26.73 -14.69
C ILE A 102 21.48 28.03 -15.02
N ARG A 103 20.14 27.96 -15.11
CA ARG A 103 19.28 29.15 -15.27
C ARG A 103 19.54 30.20 -14.19
N GLN A 104 19.76 29.80 -12.94
CA GLN A 104 20.04 30.74 -11.85
C GLN A 104 21.44 31.37 -11.96
N LEU A 105 22.40 30.67 -12.60
CA LEU A 105 23.75 31.16 -12.79
C LEU A 105 23.83 32.25 -13.87
N SER A 106 23.21 32.03 -15.04
CA SER A 106 23.32 32.93 -16.21
C SER A 106 22.03 33.60 -16.66
N GLY A 107 20.87 33.03 -16.38
CA GLY A 107 19.57 33.54 -16.85
C GLY A 107 18.97 34.54 -15.86
N MET A 108 18.00 34.07 -15.08
CA MET A 108 17.41 34.79 -13.95
C MET A 108 17.03 33.80 -12.85
N ARG A 109 16.98 34.27 -11.62
CA ARG A 109 16.55 33.43 -10.50
C ARG A 109 15.04 33.18 -10.52
N GLY A 110 14.25 34.21 -10.84
CA GLY A 110 12.79 34.12 -11.03
C GLY A 110 12.00 34.51 -9.78
N LEU A 111 10.75 34.02 -9.73
CA LEU A 111 9.83 34.24 -8.62
C LEU A 111 10.23 33.46 -7.36
N MET A 112 9.92 34.03 -6.19
CA MET A 112 10.21 33.47 -4.88
C MET A 112 8.94 33.35 -4.03
N ALA A 113 8.84 32.29 -3.23
CA ALA A 113 7.79 32.14 -2.24
C ALA A 113 8.16 32.79 -0.90
N ASN A 114 7.19 33.43 -0.26
CA ASN A 114 7.31 33.91 1.09
C ASN A 114 7.19 32.75 2.12
N PRO A 115 7.43 33.00 3.43
CA PRO A 115 7.30 31.96 4.44
C PRO A 115 5.91 31.32 4.53
N SER A 116 4.85 32.06 4.17
CA SER A 116 3.48 31.55 4.10
C SER A 116 3.19 30.69 2.86
N GLY A 117 4.12 30.61 1.89
CA GLY A 117 3.95 29.89 0.63
C GLY A 117 3.34 30.72 -0.50
N ARG A 118 2.97 31.98 -0.26
CA ARG A 118 2.49 32.89 -1.30
C ARG A 118 3.67 33.41 -2.14
N ILE A 119 3.50 33.44 -3.45
CA ILE A 119 4.52 33.92 -4.38
C ILE A 119 4.62 35.44 -4.29
N ILE A 120 5.84 35.96 -4.19
CA ILE A 120 6.13 37.40 -4.16
C ILE A 120 6.07 37.92 -5.60
N GLU A 121 5.27 38.97 -5.84
CA GLU A 121 5.01 39.55 -7.16
C GLU A 121 6.26 40.13 -7.83
N ILE A 122 7.24 40.55 -7.03
CA ILE A 122 8.49 41.12 -7.50
C ILE A 122 9.49 39.98 -7.76
N PRO A 123 9.83 39.69 -9.02
CA PRO A 123 10.80 38.64 -9.34
C PRO A 123 12.24 39.10 -9.10
N ILE A 124 13.14 38.13 -9.00
CA ILE A 124 14.58 38.39 -9.03
C ILE A 124 15.06 38.32 -10.48
N ARG A 125 15.41 39.48 -11.04
CA ARG A 125 15.87 39.66 -12.43
C ARG A 125 17.36 39.35 -12.57
N GLY A 126 18.11 39.57 -11.50
CA GLY A 126 19.52 39.22 -11.40
C GLY A 126 19.78 37.72 -11.52
N ASN A 127 21.02 37.39 -11.86
CA ASN A 127 21.57 36.03 -11.84
C ASN A 127 22.84 36.04 -10.97
N PHE A 128 23.41 34.87 -10.69
CA PHE A 128 24.60 34.81 -9.82
C PHE A 128 25.87 35.34 -10.48
N ARG A 129 25.95 35.38 -11.82
CA ARG A 129 27.10 35.94 -12.53
C ARG A 129 27.15 37.47 -12.44
N ASP A 130 26.02 38.12 -12.70
CA ASP A 130 25.87 39.58 -12.73
C ASP A 130 25.71 40.15 -11.32
N GLY A 131 25.34 39.30 -10.36
CA GLY A 131 25.09 39.68 -8.97
C GLY A 131 23.62 39.98 -8.69
N LEU A 132 23.29 40.07 -7.40
CA LEU A 132 21.96 40.39 -6.91
C LEU A 132 22.00 41.71 -6.15
N SER A 133 20.97 42.54 -6.32
CA SER A 133 20.77 43.72 -5.48
C SER A 133 20.46 43.31 -4.03
N VAL A 134 20.61 44.25 -3.09
CA VAL A 134 20.31 44.01 -1.66
C VAL A 134 18.86 43.55 -1.48
N LEU A 135 17.92 44.14 -2.21
CA LEU A 135 16.51 43.77 -2.13
C LEU A 135 16.25 42.37 -2.69
N GLU A 136 16.81 42.04 -3.85
CA GLU A 136 16.68 40.70 -4.46
C GLU A 136 17.30 39.62 -3.57
N TYR A 137 18.46 39.88 -2.98
CA TYR A 137 19.10 38.98 -2.04
C TYR A 137 18.24 38.79 -0.78
N PHE A 138 17.68 39.87 -0.23
CA PHE A 138 16.79 39.81 0.92
C PHE A 138 15.51 39.02 0.62
N ILE A 139 14.88 39.21 -0.54
CA ILE A 139 13.73 38.42 -1.00
C ILE A 139 14.11 36.93 -1.10
N SER A 140 15.25 36.62 -1.71
CA SER A 140 15.74 35.24 -1.82
C SER A 140 16.00 34.57 -0.46
N SER A 141 16.33 35.35 0.58
CA SER A 141 16.64 34.82 1.91
C SER A 141 15.43 34.17 2.59
N HIS A 142 14.21 34.63 2.30
CA HIS A 142 12.98 34.10 2.89
C HIS A 142 12.74 32.64 2.50
N GLY A 143 12.78 32.36 1.20
CA GLY A 143 12.62 31.00 0.66
C GLY A 143 13.74 30.07 1.12
N ALA A 144 14.99 30.56 1.16
CA ALA A 144 16.13 29.79 1.62
C ALA A 144 16.04 29.43 3.11
N ARG A 145 15.69 30.40 3.98
CA ARG A 145 15.56 30.19 5.42
C ARG A 145 14.41 29.24 5.75
N LYS A 146 13.26 29.38 5.08
CA LYS A 146 12.15 28.43 5.22
C LYS A 146 12.57 27.03 4.80
N GLY A 147 13.22 26.87 3.65
CA GLY A 147 13.71 25.56 3.20
C GLY A 147 14.66 24.89 4.19
N LEU A 148 15.61 25.65 4.75
CA LEU A 148 16.54 25.14 5.78
C LEU A 148 15.82 24.76 7.08
N ALA A 149 14.89 25.59 7.55
CA ALA A 149 14.12 25.32 8.77
C ALA A 149 13.22 24.07 8.60
N ASP A 150 12.48 23.99 7.48
CA ASP A 150 11.62 22.85 7.18
C ASP A 150 12.43 21.56 7.04
N THR A 151 13.61 21.62 6.41
CA THR A 151 14.53 20.47 6.30
C THR A 151 14.96 19.99 7.68
N ALA A 152 15.34 20.91 8.58
CA ALA A 152 15.77 20.56 9.92
C ALA A 152 14.63 19.95 10.77
N LEU A 153 13.41 20.49 10.68
CA LEU A 153 12.26 19.99 11.43
C LEU A 153 11.75 18.64 10.90
N ARG A 154 11.54 18.53 9.58
CA ARG A 154 10.92 17.34 8.96
C ARG A 154 11.82 16.11 8.94
N THR A 155 13.14 16.29 9.02
CA THR A 155 14.07 15.15 9.16
C THR A 155 13.76 14.35 10.43
N ALA A 156 13.38 15.03 11.52
CA ALA A 156 13.00 14.36 12.76
C ALA A 156 11.68 13.58 12.62
N GLU A 157 10.68 14.16 11.95
CA GLU A 157 9.38 13.51 11.71
C GLU A 157 9.54 12.23 10.88
N SER A 158 10.33 12.28 9.81
CA SER A 158 10.57 11.11 8.97
C SER A 158 11.38 10.03 9.67
N GLY A 159 12.38 10.41 10.47
CA GLY A 159 13.10 9.47 11.34
C GLY A 159 12.16 8.81 12.36
N TYR A 160 11.20 9.56 12.90
CA TYR A 160 10.19 9.05 13.82
C TYR A 160 9.18 8.11 13.14
N LEU A 161 8.79 8.37 11.88
CA LEU A 161 8.03 7.39 11.07
C LEU A 161 8.82 6.10 10.87
N THR A 162 10.09 6.20 10.50
CA THR A 162 10.96 5.03 10.30
C THR A 162 11.03 4.18 11.56
N ARG A 163 11.19 4.82 12.72
CA ARG A 163 11.15 4.15 14.03
C ARG A 163 9.82 3.40 14.24
N ARG A 164 8.68 4.06 14.04
CA ARG A 164 7.35 3.44 14.16
C ARG A 164 7.18 2.23 13.24
N LEU A 165 7.64 2.33 11.99
CA LEU A 165 7.59 1.22 11.04
C LEU A 165 8.44 0.03 11.49
N ILE A 166 9.64 0.29 12.05
CA ILE A 166 10.50 -0.76 12.62
C ILE A 166 9.80 -1.43 13.80
N ASP A 167 9.23 -0.66 14.72
CA ASP A 167 8.58 -1.20 15.92
C ASP A 167 7.39 -2.11 15.59
N VAL A 168 6.65 -1.82 14.51
CA VAL A 168 5.55 -2.66 14.03
C VAL A 168 6.04 -3.90 13.28
N ALA A 169 7.11 -3.78 12.49
CA ALA A 169 7.52 -4.81 11.55
C ALA A 169 8.65 -5.72 12.05
N GLN A 170 9.29 -5.41 13.18
CA GLN A 170 10.47 -6.14 13.66
C GLN A 170 10.28 -7.66 13.82
N ASP A 171 9.07 -8.13 14.12
CA ASP A 171 8.78 -9.55 14.32
C ASP A 171 8.50 -10.30 13.01
N VAL A 172 8.53 -9.60 11.88
CA VAL A 172 8.30 -10.18 10.55
C VAL A 172 9.60 -10.74 9.99
N ILE A 173 9.78 -12.05 10.20
CA ILE A 173 10.93 -12.84 9.74
C ILE A 173 10.43 -13.96 8.81
N VAL A 174 11.24 -14.35 7.83
CA VAL A 174 10.95 -15.54 7.02
C VAL A 174 11.22 -16.79 7.86
N ASN A 175 10.17 -17.46 8.33
CA ASN A 175 10.32 -18.58 9.28
C ASN A 175 10.12 -19.96 8.66
N GLU A 176 9.39 -20.03 7.55
CA GLU A 176 9.02 -21.28 6.88
C GLU A 176 9.15 -21.13 5.36
N GLU A 177 9.27 -22.26 4.65
CA GLU A 177 9.41 -22.24 3.20
C GLU A 177 8.08 -21.92 2.50
N ASP A 178 7.00 -22.57 2.92
CA ASP A 178 5.68 -22.45 2.32
C ASP A 178 4.59 -22.54 3.39
N CYS A 179 3.65 -21.59 3.39
CA CYS A 179 2.49 -21.65 4.28
C CYS A 179 1.33 -22.48 3.68
N GLY A 180 1.47 -22.99 2.45
CA GLY A 180 0.46 -23.82 1.79
C GLY A 180 -0.75 -23.06 1.24
N THR A 181 -0.84 -21.73 1.41
CA THR A 181 -1.98 -20.97 0.90
C THR A 181 -2.00 -20.93 -0.64
N PRO A 182 -3.13 -21.29 -1.28
CA PRO A 182 -3.35 -21.05 -2.71
C PRO A 182 -3.72 -19.60 -3.00
N ASP A 183 -4.10 -18.84 -1.97
CA ASP A 183 -4.56 -17.47 -2.12
C ASP A 183 -3.43 -16.53 -2.56
N GLY A 184 -3.73 -15.69 -3.54
CA GLY A 184 -2.83 -14.70 -4.10
C GLY A 184 -3.54 -13.39 -4.39
N ILE A 185 -2.76 -12.35 -4.68
CA ILE A 185 -3.28 -11.08 -5.17
C ILE A 185 -3.28 -11.09 -6.70
N LEU A 186 -4.32 -10.51 -7.29
CA LEU A 186 -4.37 -10.29 -8.74
C LEU A 186 -3.64 -8.97 -9.04
N ILE A 187 -2.55 -9.04 -9.80
CA ILE A 187 -1.86 -7.85 -10.31
C ILE A 187 -2.31 -7.64 -11.75
N THR A 188 -2.89 -6.47 -12.02
CA THR A 188 -3.37 -6.09 -13.35
C THR A 188 -2.54 -4.95 -13.95
N ASP A 189 -2.53 -4.86 -15.28
CA ASP A 189 -1.92 -3.73 -15.99
C ASP A 189 -2.66 -2.41 -15.71
N ALA A 190 -3.99 -2.45 -15.57
CA ALA A 190 -4.80 -1.29 -15.22
C ALA A 190 -4.41 -0.69 -13.85
N ASP A 191 -4.27 -1.54 -12.82
CA ASP A 191 -3.82 -1.09 -11.50
C ASP A 191 -2.38 -0.56 -11.54
N SER A 192 -1.53 -1.14 -12.37
CA SER A 192 -0.15 -0.72 -12.53
C SER A 192 -0.07 0.69 -13.14
N LYS A 193 -0.90 0.98 -14.15
CA LYS A 193 -1.02 2.33 -14.74
C LYS A 193 -1.55 3.36 -13.74
N GLU A 194 -2.54 3.00 -12.93
CA GLU A 194 -3.08 3.89 -11.90
C GLU A 194 -2.04 4.18 -10.78
N MET A 195 -1.14 3.23 -10.51
CA MET A 195 0.03 3.41 -9.64
C MET A 195 1.23 4.10 -10.34
N MET A 196 1.05 4.64 -11.55
CA MET A 196 2.08 5.34 -12.33
C MET A 196 3.28 4.47 -12.73
N PHE A 197 3.05 3.18 -12.95
CA PHE A 197 4.00 2.33 -13.67
C PHE A 197 3.74 2.41 -15.18
N SER A 198 4.79 2.21 -15.97
CA SER A 198 4.64 2.05 -17.43
C SER A 198 3.97 0.72 -17.77
N ASP A 199 4.40 -0.34 -17.08
CA ASP A 199 4.04 -1.73 -17.36
C ASP A 199 3.88 -2.53 -16.07
N ILE A 200 3.30 -3.73 -16.18
CA ILE A 200 3.13 -4.68 -15.08
C ILE A 200 4.46 -5.30 -14.57
N ARG A 201 5.51 -5.31 -15.40
CA ARG A 201 6.80 -5.98 -15.14
C ARG A 201 7.41 -5.65 -13.77
N PRO A 202 7.58 -4.38 -13.36
CA PRO A 202 8.27 -4.05 -12.10
C PRO A 202 7.56 -4.59 -10.84
N ARG A 203 6.28 -4.97 -10.95
CA ARG A 203 5.48 -5.51 -9.84
C ARG A 203 5.55 -7.04 -9.77
N LEU A 204 5.81 -7.71 -10.90
CA LEU A 204 5.89 -9.17 -11.00
C LEU A 204 7.28 -9.72 -10.69
N VAL A 205 8.34 -8.95 -10.99
CA VAL A 205 9.74 -9.41 -10.81
C VAL A 205 9.97 -9.93 -9.38
N GLY A 206 10.40 -11.19 -9.30
CA GLY A 206 10.77 -11.83 -8.04
C GLY A 206 9.59 -12.16 -7.12
N ARG A 207 8.38 -12.25 -7.66
CA ARG A 207 7.21 -12.84 -6.97
C ARG A 207 7.05 -14.31 -7.37
N VAL A 208 6.20 -15.02 -6.63
CA VAL A 208 5.88 -16.43 -6.90
C VAL A 208 4.48 -16.55 -7.47
N LEU A 209 4.31 -17.38 -8.49
CA LEU A 209 3.02 -17.62 -9.14
C LEU A 209 2.06 -18.36 -8.18
N ALA A 210 0.82 -17.89 -8.06
CA ALA A 210 -0.20 -18.53 -7.22
C ALA A 210 -1.18 -19.40 -8.01
N GLU A 211 -1.45 -19.05 -9.27
CA GLU A 211 -2.37 -19.77 -10.15
C GLU A 211 -1.73 -19.95 -11.53
N ALA A 212 -1.98 -21.10 -12.16
CA ALA A 212 -1.43 -21.41 -13.46
C ALA A 212 -1.96 -20.44 -14.53
N ILE A 213 -1.09 -20.01 -15.43
CA ILE A 213 -1.46 -19.17 -16.57
C ILE A 213 -1.76 -20.11 -17.73
N PRO A 214 -3.01 -20.22 -18.21
CA PRO A 214 -3.38 -21.16 -19.28
C PRO A 214 -2.54 -21.03 -20.55
N GLU A 215 -2.12 -19.80 -20.86
CA GLU A 215 -1.31 -19.47 -22.03
C GLU A 215 0.16 -19.91 -21.88
N LEU A 216 0.65 -20.17 -20.67
CA LEU A 216 2.06 -20.48 -20.33
C LEU A 216 2.15 -21.73 -19.44
N PRO A 217 2.01 -22.94 -20.00
CA PRO A 217 2.10 -24.18 -19.23
C PRO A 217 3.51 -24.51 -18.73
N GLU A 218 4.54 -23.81 -19.24
CA GLU A 218 5.95 -24.01 -18.84
C GLU A 218 6.27 -23.40 -17.47
N ILE A 219 5.47 -22.44 -17.00
CA ILE A 219 5.62 -21.82 -15.69
C ILE A 219 4.64 -22.50 -14.73
N GLU A 220 5.14 -23.25 -13.77
CA GLU A 220 4.31 -24.00 -12.83
C GLU A 220 3.88 -23.12 -11.65
N VAL A 221 2.79 -23.53 -10.99
CA VAL A 221 2.33 -22.88 -9.76
C VAL A 221 3.38 -23.06 -8.68
N GLY A 222 3.82 -21.95 -8.08
CA GLY A 222 4.87 -21.96 -7.07
C GLY A 222 6.26 -21.59 -7.59
N ASP A 223 6.41 -21.38 -8.90
CA ASP A 223 7.66 -20.90 -9.50
C ASP A 223 7.87 -19.40 -9.28
N GLU A 224 9.15 -19.02 -9.19
CA GLU A 224 9.56 -17.63 -9.12
C GLU A 224 9.49 -16.99 -10.52
N LEU A 225 8.82 -15.83 -10.60
CA LEU A 225 8.76 -15.02 -11.81
C LEU A 225 10.09 -14.29 -12.00
N THR A 226 10.92 -14.84 -12.88
CA THR A 226 12.18 -14.25 -13.34
C THR A 226 11.94 -13.24 -14.46
N ASP A 227 12.97 -12.47 -14.83
CA ASP A 227 12.89 -11.54 -15.96
C ASP A 227 12.51 -12.24 -17.27
N GLU A 228 13.04 -13.46 -17.50
CA GLU A 228 12.75 -14.27 -18.69
C GLU A 228 11.28 -14.70 -18.72
N SER A 229 10.77 -15.21 -17.59
CA SER A 229 9.37 -15.58 -17.43
C SER A 229 8.42 -14.40 -17.69
N ILE A 230 8.82 -13.19 -17.28
CA ILE A 230 8.00 -11.99 -17.48
C ILE A 230 8.02 -11.51 -18.93
N ASP A 231 9.15 -11.63 -19.61
CA ASP A 231 9.24 -11.30 -21.03
C ASP A 231 8.34 -12.24 -21.87
N GLU A 232 8.19 -13.51 -21.47
CA GLU A 232 7.23 -14.45 -22.07
C GLU A 232 5.75 -14.10 -21.78
N ILE A 233 5.44 -13.71 -20.54
CA ILE A 233 4.11 -13.22 -20.14
C ILE A 233 3.72 -11.98 -20.97
N ALA A 234 4.68 -11.06 -21.14
CA ALA A 234 4.48 -9.86 -21.95
C ALA A 234 4.30 -10.20 -23.45
N ALA A 235 5.08 -11.14 -23.98
CA ALA A 235 4.98 -11.57 -25.38
C ALA A 235 3.61 -12.18 -25.72
N LYS A 236 2.97 -12.86 -24.77
CA LYS A 236 1.62 -13.44 -24.94
C LYS A 236 0.47 -12.48 -24.62
N GLY A 237 0.77 -11.26 -24.18
CA GLY A 237 -0.23 -10.22 -23.94
C GLY A 237 -1.11 -10.46 -22.72
N VAL A 238 -0.64 -11.21 -21.72
CA VAL A 238 -1.38 -11.47 -20.48
C VAL A 238 -1.43 -10.19 -19.64
N THR A 239 -2.64 -9.71 -19.34
CA THR A 239 -2.87 -8.42 -18.66
C THR A 239 -3.11 -8.54 -17.15
N ALA A 240 -3.32 -9.76 -16.65
CA ALA A 240 -3.58 -10.03 -15.25
C ALA A 240 -2.89 -11.33 -14.81
N VAL A 241 -2.13 -11.27 -13.71
CA VAL A 241 -1.41 -12.42 -13.15
C VAL A 241 -1.68 -12.51 -11.65
N ARG A 242 -2.07 -13.70 -11.20
CA ARG A 242 -2.31 -13.97 -9.77
C ARG A 242 -1.03 -14.48 -9.12
N VAL A 243 -0.50 -13.70 -8.18
CA VAL A 243 0.78 -13.96 -7.52
C VAL A 243 0.61 -14.09 -6.02
N ARG A 244 1.50 -14.85 -5.37
CA ARG A 244 1.55 -14.91 -3.91
C ARG A 244 2.00 -13.56 -3.35
N SER A 245 1.46 -13.23 -2.18
CA SER A 245 1.74 -11.98 -1.50
C SER A 245 1.86 -12.20 0.00
N VAL A 246 2.63 -11.33 0.64
CA VAL A 246 2.76 -11.26 2.09
C VAL A 246 1.40 -11.00 2.76
N LEU A 247 0.48 -10.30 2.10
CA LEU A 247 -0.85 -9.99 2.62
C LEU A 247 -1.71 -11.23 2.88
N MET A 248 -1.62 -12.24 1.99
CA MET A 248 -2.40 -13.47 2.06
C MET A 248 -1.66 -14.63 2.75
N CYS A 249 -0.42 -14.40 3.20
CA CYS A 249 0.36 -15.42 3.87
C CYS A 249 -0.36 -15.95 5.13
N GLN A 250 -0.47 -17.27 5.25
CA GLN A 250 -1.07 -17.95 6.41
C GLN A 250 -0.03 -18.36 7.47
N ALA A 251 1.24 -17.97 7.31
CA ALA A 251 2.26 -18.16 8.32
C ALA A 251 1.83 -17.49 9.64
N ARG A 252 1.79 -18.29 10.71
CA ARG A 252 1.37 -17.86 12.07
C ARG A 252 2.32 -16.81 12.66
N ARG A 253 3.62 -16.97 12.41
CA ARG A 253 4.67 -16.06 12.87
C ARG A 253 5.53 -15.65 11.68
N GLY A 254 5.62 -14.35 11.44
CA GLY A 254 6.38 -13.82 10.31
C GLY A 254 5.72 -14.11 8.97
N VAL A 255 6.50 -14.57 8.00
CA VAL A 255 6.06 -14.85 6.62
C VAL A 255 6.73 -16.10 6.05
N CYS A 256 6.10 -16.67 5.03
CA CYS A 256 6.66 -17.78 4.26
C CYS A 256 7.60 -17.29 3.14
N ARG A 257 8.63 -18.07 2.80
CA ARG A 257 9.59 -17.75 1.73
C ARG A 257 8.89 -17.52 0.39
N LYS A 258 7.99 -18.42 -0.01
CA LYS A 258 7.25 -18.30 -1.29
C LYS A 258 6.30 -17.09 -1.34
N CYS A 259 5.76 -16.68 -0.20
CA CYS A 259 4.84 -15.54 -0.09
C CYS A 259 5.58 -14.20 -0.25
N TYR A 260 6.84 -14.16 0.17
CA TYR A 260 7.72 -13.00 0.04
C TYR A 260 8.45 -12.96 -1.32
N GLY A 261 8.85 -14.14 -1.81
CA GLY A 261 9.58 -14.33 -3.06
C GLY A 261 11.07 -13.97 -2.96
N ARG A 262 11.58 -13.29 -3.97
CA ARG A 262 12.99 -12.87 -4.11
C ARG A 262 13.37 -11.81 -3.08
N ASP A 263 14.52 -12.00 -2.45
CA ASP A 263 15.26 -10.93 -1.78
C ASP A 263 15.90 -10.03 -2.84
N LEU A 264 15.46 -8.78 -2.88
CA LEU A 264 15.89 -7.79 -3.87
C LEU A 264 17.37 -7.40 -3.71
N ALA A 265 17.97 -7.62 -2.54
CA ALA A 265 19.38 -7.33 -2.31
C ALA A 265 20.29 -8.48 -2.75
N ALA A 266 19.90 -9.73 -2.46
CA ALA A 266 20.66 -10.93 -2.81
C ALA A 266 20.38 -11.45 -4.24
N ASN A 267 19.29 -10.98 -4.86
CA ASN A 267 18.80 -11.42 -6.16
C ASN A 267 18.53 -12.94 -6.24
N SER A 268 18.09 -13.52 -5.12
CA SER A 268 17.70 -14.93 -4.99
C SER A 268 16.45 -15.05 -4.11
N LEU A 269 15.73 -16.16 -4.17
CA LEU A 269 14.65 -16.43 -3.22
C LEU A 269 15.11 -16.23 -1.77
N ALA A 270 14.29 -15.52 -0.97
CA ALA A 270 14.65 -15.12 0.39
C ALA A 270 15.06 -16.32 1.26
N ASN A 271 16.13 -16.17 2.04
CA ASN A 271 16.57 -17.21 2.95
C ASN A 271 15.69 -17.27 4.20
N VAL A 272 15.51 -18.47 4.76
CA VAL A 272 14.90 -18.64 6.08
C VAL A 272 15.76 -17.91 7.11
N GLY A 273 15.12 -17.07 7.93
CA GLY A 273 15.76 -16.18 8.89
C GLY A 273 16.02 -14.77 8.42
N LEU A 274 15.62 -14.41 7.20
CA LEU A 274 15.69 -13.03 6.73
C LEU A 274 14.70 -12.14 7.49
N ALA A 275 15.19 -11.06 8.10
CA ALA A 275 14.38 -10.08 8.81
C ALA A 275 13.71 -9.09 7.84
N VAL A 276 12.76 -9.60 7.05
CA VAL A 276 12.09 -8.83 5.97
C VAL A 276 11.31 -7.63 6.49
N GLY A 277 10.85 -7.65 7.73
CA GLY A 277 10.18 -6.52 8.38
C GLY A 277 11.09 -5.31 8.58
N ILE A 278 12.33 -5.53 9.04
CA ILE A 278 13.33 -4.47 9.19
C ILE A 278 13.69 -3.89 7.83
N ILE A 279 13.92 -4.76 6.84
CA ILE A 279 14.22 -4.35 5.47
C ILE A 279 13.07 -3.52 4.90
N ALA A 280 11.82 -3.96 5.07
CA ALA A 280 10.65 -3.23 4.61
C ALA A 280 10.51 -1.85 5.27
N ALA A 281 10.66 -1.77 6.60
CA ALA A 281 10.58 -0.52 7.33
C ALA A 281 11.68 0.47 6.89
N GLN A 282 12.90 0.00 6.68
CA GLN A 282 14.01 0.84 6.20
C GLN A 282 13.81 1.28 4.74
N SER A 283 13.37 0.37 3.86
CA SER A 283 13.09 0.67 2.45
C SER A 283 11.97 1.71 2.27
N ILE A 284 11.08 1.87 3.25
CA ILE A 284 10.02 2.89 3.26
C ILE A 284 10.52 4.18 3.95
N GLY A 285 11.19 4.02 5.09
CA GLY A 285 11.64 5.11 5.95
C GLY A 285 12.79 5.94 5.37
N GLU A 286 13.85 5.29 4.87
CA GLU A 286 15.02 5.98 4.31
C GLU A 286 14.62 6.90 3.15
N PRO A 287 13.85 6.44 2.13
CA PRO A 287 13.41 7.34 1.09
C PRO A 287 12.47 8.43 1.61
N GLY A 288 11.65 8.14 2.63
CA GLY A 288 10.83 9.14 3.31
C GLY A 288 11.67 10.33 3.82
N THR A 289 12.83 10.07 4.44
CA THR A 289 13.72 11.14 4.90
C THR A 289 14.28 11.92 3.71
N GLN A 290 14.61 11.21 2.64
CA GLN A 290 15.10 11.80 1.41
C GLN A 290 14.04 12.66 0.70
N LEU A 291 12.77 12.29 0.76
CA LEU A 291 11.65 13.08 0.22
C LEU A 291 11.54 14.43 0.91
N THR A 292 11.69 14.45 2.24
CA THR A 292 11.68 15.69 3.01
C THR A 292 12.90 16.58 2.73
N MET A 293 14.03 16.00 2.32
CA MET A 293 15.24 16.77 2.00
C MET A 293 15.28 17.24 0.53
N ARG A 294 14.93 16.38 -0.44
CA ARG A 294 15.12 16.64 -1.88
C ARG A 294 14.16 17.68 -2.47
N THR A 295 12.94 17.77 -1.94
CA THR A 295 11.88 18.65 -2.47
C THR A 295 12.18 20.15 -2.29
N PHE A 296 13.09 20.52 -1.38
CA PHE A 296 13.26 21.91 -0.96
C PHE A 296 14.62 22.54 -1.33
N HIS A 297 15.57 21.78 -1.87
CA HIS A 297 16.81 22.33 -2.41
C HIS A 297 16.62 23.20 -3.66
N SER A 298 15.41 23.27 -4.20
CA SER A 298 15.01 24.23 -5.25
C SER A 298 14.76 25.65 -4.73
N GLY A 299 14.88 25.89 -3.43
CA GLY A 299 15.08 27.24 -2.87
C GLY A 299 13.94 28.24 -3.10
N GLY A 300 12.69 27.82 -2.92
CA GLY A 300 11.53 28.74 -2.95
C GLY A 300 11.11 29.22 -4.34
N ILE A 301 11.64 28.64 -5.42
CA ILE A 301 11.29 29.00 -6.80
C ILE A 301 9.88 28.49 -7.14
N ALA A 302 9.00 29.41 -7.51
CA ALA A 302 7.64 29.10 -7.97
C ALA A 302 7.68 28.31 -9.30
N GLY A 303 6.78 27.34 -9.47
CA GLY A 303 6.67 26.52 -10.69
C GLY A 303 7.43 25.19 -10.68
N ALA A 304 8.37 24.97 -9.73
CA ALA A 304 8.95 23.64 -9.47
C ALA A 304 8.15 22.84 -8.41
N GLN A 305 7.20 23.50 -7.76
CA GLN A 305 6.26 22.93 -6.80
C GLN A 305 4.98 22.54 -7.52
N GLY A 306 5.00 21.40 -8.22
CA GLY A 306 3.78 20.58 -8.22
C GLY A 306 3.42 20.23 -6.76
N ASP A 307 2.25 19.65 -6.54
CA ASP A 307 1.63 19.26 -5.26
C ASP A 307 2.42 18.19 -4.44
N ILE A 308 3.75 18.29 -4.44
CA ILE A 308 4.75 17.38 -3.87
C ILE A 308 4.90 17.64 -2.36
N THR A 309 4.46 18.80 -1.86
CA THR A 309 4.50 19.17 -0.43
C THR A 309 3.60 18.30 0.45
N GLN A 310 2.71 17.49 -0.15
CA GLN A 310 1.83 16.55 0.53
C GLN A 310 2.42 15.14 0.74
N GLY A 311 3.60 14.82 0.19
CA GLY A 311 4.12 13.44 0.12
C GLY A 311 4.21 12.72 1.47
N LEU A 312 5.15 13.12 2.35
CA LEU A 312 5.34 12.42 3.63
C LEU A 312 4.12 12.51 4.57
N PRO A 313 3.48 13.68 4.77
CA PRO A 313 2.29 13.76 5.63
C PRO A 313 1.16 12.83 5.19
N ARG A 314 0.99 12.64 3.87
CA ARG A 314 0.01 11.69 3.34
C ARG A 314 0.41 10.23 3.61
N VAL A 315 1.70 9.88 3.46
CA VAL A 315 2.19 8.55 3.82
C VAL A 315 1.99 8.27 5.31
N GLU A 316 2.26 9.25 6.18
CA GLU A 316 1.98 9.12 7.62
C GLU A 316 0.49 8.97 7.92
N GLU A 317 -0.37 9.75 7.26
CA GLU A 317 -1.82 9.65 7.40
C GLU A 317 -2.33 8.24 7.04
N LEU A 318 -1.81 7.67 5.95
CA LEU A 318 -2.14 6.31 5.48
C LEU A 318 -1.66 5.24 6.46
N PHE A 319 -0.40 5.29 6.91
CA PHE A 319 0.13 4.30 7.87
C PHE A 319 -0.44 4.45 9.29
N GLU A 320 -0.93 5.63 9.67
CA GLU A 320 -1.66 5.80 10.93
C GLU A 320 -3.16 5.52 10.80
N ALA A 321 -3.64 5.12 9.61
CA ALA A 321 -5.05 4.86 9.32
C ALA A 321 -5.98 6.00 9.80
N ARG A 322 -5.52 7.25 9.62
CA ARG A 322 -6.26 8.46 10.00
C ARG A 322 -7.32 8.78 8.96
N VAL A 323 -8.43 9.35 9.43
CA VAL A 323 -9.48 9.87 8.54
C VAL A 323 -8.90 11.02 7.72
N PRO A 324 -8.95 10.96 6.37
CA PRO A 324 -8.46 12.03 5.52
C PRO A 324 -9.20 13.34 5.75
N LYS A 325 -8.49 14.47 5.65
CA LYS A 325 -9.12 15.80 5.79
C LYS A 325 -10.17 16.07 4.72
N ASP A 326 -9.88 15.67 3.47
CA ASP A 326 -10.82 15.74 2.36
C ASP A 326 -11.38 14.35 2.05
N LYS A 327 -12.12 13.81 3.01
CA LYS A 327 -12.76 12.49 2.90
C LYS A 327 -13.81 12.49 1.78
N ALA A 328 -13.70 11.58 0.83
CA ALA A 328 -14.74 11.31 -0.15
C ALA A 328 -15.87 10.48 0.46
N GLU A 329 -17.11 10.81 0.11
CA GLU A 329 -18.25 9.95 0.41
C GLU A 329 -18.22 8.73 -0.52
N ILE A 330 -18.35 7.52 0.03
CA ILE A 330 -18.36 6.28 -0.75
C ILE A 330 -19.72 5.58 -0.61
N ALA A 331 -20.15 4.92 -1.68
CA ALA A 331 -21.41 4.18 -1.67
C ALA A 331 -21.29 2.91 -0.82
N GLU A 332 -22.27 2.64 0.04
CA GLU A 332 -22.30 1.41 0.86
C GLU A 332 -22.99 0.24 0.17
N ILE A 333 -23.76 0.51 -0.88
CA ILE A 333 -24.50 -0.49 -1.66
C ILE A 333 -24.18 -0.36 -3.15
N ASP A 334 -24.28 -1.48 -3.85
CA ASP A 334 -24.31 -1.50 -5.31
C ASP A 334 -25.64 -0.91 -5.80
N GLY A 335 -25.66 -0.26 -6.96
CA GLY A 335 -26.92 0.23 -7.50
C GLY A 335 -26.78 1.28 -8.59
N VAL A 336 -27.91 1.91 -8.92
CA VAL A 336 -27.98 3.03 -9.86
C VAL A 336 -28.02 4.34 -9.10
N VAL A 337 -27.18 5.28 -9.51
CA VAL A 337 -27.09 6.62 -8.94
C VAL A 337 -28.24 7.48 -9.42
N GLU A 338 -28.93 8.15 -8.49
CA GLU A 338 -29.91 9.18 -8.73
C GLU A 338 -29.51 10.47 -8.00
N ILE A 339 -29.29 11.56 -8.74
CA ILE A 339 -28.87 12.84 -8.16
C ILE A 339 -30.10 13.72 -7.98
N VAL A 340 -30.54 13.88 -6.73
CA VAL A 340 -31.65 14.76 -6.36
C VAL A 340 -31.09 16.10 -5.90
N LYS A 341 -31.63 17.20 -6.43
CA LYS A 341 -31.31 18.56 -5.96
C LYS A 341 -32.49 19.08 -5.17
N ASP A 342 -32.27 19.42 -3.91
CA ASP A 342 -33.28 20.09 -3.11
C ASP A 342 -33.29 21.59 -3.47
N GLU A 343 -34.42 22.05 -4.03
CA GLU A 343 -34.59 23.43 -4.49
C GLU A 343 -34.57 24.46 -3.35
N ASN A 344 -34.88 24.04 -2.11
CA ASN A 344 -34.96 24.94 -0.95
C ASN A 344 -33.61 25.14 -0.24
N THR A 345 -32.78 24.10 -0.17
CA THR A 345 -31.51 24.11 0.56
C THR A 345 -30.28 24.18 -0.36
N GLY A 346 -30.45 23.94 -1.67
CA GLY A 346 -29.35 23.80 -2.61
C GLY A 346 -28.46 22.57 -2.32
N ALA A 347 -28.83 21.75 -1.34
CA ALA A 347 -28.14 20.52 -1.02
C ALA A 347 -28.39 19.49 -2.11
N ARG A 348 -27.32 18.83 -2.55
CA ARG A 348 -27.39 17.76 -3.55
C ARG A 348 -27.35 16.45 -2.79
N THR A 349 -28.38 15.63 -2.96
CA THR A 349 -28.43 14.30 -2.36
C THR A 349 -28.20 13.29 -3.46
N VAL A 350 -27.18 12.46 -3.30
CA VAL A 350 -26.98 11.30 -4.16
C VAL A 350 -27.72 10.12 -3.53
N ARG A 351 -28.70 9.58 -4.24
CA ARG A 351 -29.40 8.36 -3.86
C ARG A 351 -28.86 7.20 -4.68
N VAL A 352 -28.56 6.09 -4.03
CA VAL A 352 -28.17 4.85 -4.71
C VAL A 352 -29.33 3.89 -4.52
N VAL A 353 -29.89 3.39 -5.62
CA VAL A 353 -31.01 2.45 -5.61
C VAL A 353 -30.51 1.10 -6.11
N SER A 354 -30.60 0.09 -5.24
CA SER A 354 -30.41 -1.31 -5.60
C SER A 354 -31.78 -1.95 -5.77
N ALA A 355 -32.00 -2.60 -6.90
CA ALA A 355 -33.23 -3.33 -7.20
C ALA A 355 -32.83 -4.76 -7.58
N ASN A 356 -33.05 -5.71 -6.67
CA ASN A 356 -32.78 -7.12 -6.90
C ASN A 356 -34.11 -7.86 -7.05
N VAL A 357 -34.22 -8.64 -8.14
CA VAL A 357 -35.40 -9.48 -8.41
C VAL A 357 -35.09 -10.89 -7.94
N PHE A 358 -35.84 -11.36 -6.96
CA PHE A 358 -35.75 -12.71 -6.42
C PHE A 358 -36.89 -13.59 -6.93
N PHE A 359 -36.62 -14.89 -7.02
CA PHE A 359 -37.56 -15.92 -7.44
C PHE A 359 -37.66 -16.97 -6.34
N ASP A 360 -38.84 -17.16 -5.75
CA ASP A 360 -39.12 -18.21 -4.77
C ASP A 360 -39.86 -19.35 -5.46
N GLU A 361 -39.20 -20.50 -5.59
CA GLU A 361 -39.70 -21.66 -6.32
C GLU A 361 -40.45 -22.64 -5.41
N TYR A 362 -41.63 -23.06 -5.84
CA TYR A 362 -42.49 -24.04 -5.16
C TYR A 362 -42.55 -25.32 -5.99
N PRO A 363 -41.83 -26.39 -5.59
CA PRO A 363 -41.95 -27.69 -6.25
C PRO A 363 -43.31 -28.31 -5.90
N LEU A 364 -44.20 -28.41 -6.89
CA LEU A 364 -45.53 -29.01 -6.75
C LEU A 364 -45.55 -30.43 -7.38
N PRO A 365 -46.01 -31.46 -6.66
CA PRO A 365 -46.15 -32.82 -7.22
C PRO A 365 -47.28 -32.92 -8.24
N GLU A 366 -47.19 -33.91 -9.15
CA GLU A 366 -48.18 -34.17 -10.20
C GLU A 366 -49.58 -34.41 -9.59
N GLY A 367 -50.57 -33.60 -9.99
CA GLY A 367 -51.94 -33.64 -9.45
C GLY A 367 -52.30 -32.52 -8.46
N SER A 368 -51.38 -31.59 -8.18
CA SER A 368 -51.66 -30.39 -7.36
C SER A 368 -52.57 -29.39 -8.09
N GLN A 369 -53.58 -28.86 -7.41
CA GLN A 369 -54.47 -27.82 -7.96
C GLN A 369 -53.92 -26.44 -7.62
N VAL A 370 -53.47 -25.70 -8.63
CA VAL A 370 -53.05 -24.30 -8.49
C VAL A 370 -54.30 -23.40 -8.45
N LEU A 371 -54.40 -22.55 -7.43
CA LEU A 371 -55.59 -21.71 -7.18
C LEU A 371 -55.46 -20.28 -7.71
N VAL A 372 -54.30 -19.94 -8.28
CA VAL A 372 -53.87 -18.60 -8.67
C VAL A 372 -53.51 -18.56 -10.16
N ALA A 373 -53.74 -17.42 -10.81
CA ALA A 373 -53.49 -17.23 -12.24
C ALA A 373 -52.05 -16.74 -12.53
N ASP A 374 -51.60 -16.90 -13.78
CA ASP A 374 -50.31 -16.36 -14.21
C ASP A 374 -50.33 -14.83 -14.11
N LYS A 375 -49.28 -14.26 -13.50
CA LYS A 375 -49.13 -12.82 -13.18
C LYS A 375 -50.05 -12.27 -12.09
N ASP A 376 -50.71 -13.14 -11.33
CA ASP A 376 -51.48 -12.68 -10.18
C ASP A 376 -50.54 -12.25 -9.03
N HIS A 377 -50.93 -11.22 -8.28
CA HIS A 377 -50.13 -10.70 -7.18
C HIS A 377 -50.61 -11.28 -5.85
N VAL A 378 -49.73 -11.98 -5.15
CA VAL A 378 -50.07 -12.70 -3.91
C VAL A 378 -49.41 -12.09 -2.69
N GLN A 379 -50.12 -12.13 -1.57
CA GLN A 379 -49.60 -11.70 -0.27
C GLN A 379 -48.95 -12.86 0.48
N LYS A 380 -48.05 -12.53 1.41
CA LYS A 380 -47.49 -13.51 2.35
C LYS A 380 -48.61 -14.26 3.09
N ASP A 381 -48.47 -15.58 3.20
CA ASP A 381 -49.40 -16.54 3.78
C ASP A 381 -50.69 -16.81 2.97
N GLN A 382 -50.83 -16.23 1.77
CA GLN A 382 -51.94 -16.55 0.87
C GLN A 382 -51.81 -17.96 0.29
N VAL A 383 -52.91 -18.71 0.22
CA VAL A 383 -52.92 -20.07 -0.35
C VAL A 383 -52.78 -19.99 -1.87
N ILE A 384 -51.71 -20.56 -2.40
CA ILE A 384 -51.34 -20.51 -3.84
C ILE A 384 -51.62 -21.84 -4.56
N ALA A 385 -51.55 -22.97 -3.86
CA ALA A 385 -51.86 -24.28 -4.42
C ALA A 385 -52.35 -25.24 -3.33
N MET A 386 -53.07 -26.28 -3.73
CA MET A 386 -53.47 -27.40 -2.87
C MET A 386 -52.72 -28.66 -3.32
N MET A 387 -51.96 -29.27 -2.41
CA MET A 387 -51.31 -30.56 -2.68
C MET A 387 -52.34 -31.69 -2.59
N PRO A 388 -52.24 -32.71 -3.46
CA PRO A 388 -53.11 -33.87 -3.37
C PRO A 388 -52.83 -34.63 -2.07
N ALA A 389 -53.89 -35.09 -1.41
CA ALA A 389 -53.75 -35.86 -0.18
C ALA A 389 -53.29 -37.30 -0.48
N GLU A 390 -52.32 -37.80 0.29
CA GLU A 390 -52.05 -39.25 0.36
C GLU A 390 -53.19 -39.96 1.10
N GLU A 391 -53.47 -41.22 0.74
CA GLU A 391 -54.65 -42.01 1.16
C GLU A 391 -55.06 -41.78 2.63
N GLY A 392 -56.17 -41.03 2.82
CA GLY A 392 -56.79 -40.80 4.13
C GLY A 392 -56.49 -39.46 4.81
N ALA A 393 -55.67 -38.58 4.23
CA ALA A 393 -55.42 -37.23 4.75
C ALA A 393 -56.27 -36.14 4.05
N GLU A 394 -56.40 -34.97 4.67
CA GLU A 394 -56.97 -33.78 4.04
C GLU A 394 -55.92 -33.09 3.15
N PRO A 395 -56.31 -32.47 2.01
CA PRO A 395 -55.38 -31.78 1.12
C PRO A 395 -54.68 -30.62 1.83
N ALA A 396 -53.35 -30.59 1.76
CA ALA A 396 -52.54 -29.58 2.44
C ALA A 396 -52.44 -28.29 1.61
N PRO A 397 -52.76 -27.12 2.17
CA PRO A 397 -52.60 -25.84 1.49
C PRO A 397 -51.12 -25.44 1.44
N VAL A 398 -50.64 -25.09 0.25
CA VAL A 398 -49.35 -24.42 0.04
C VAL A 398 -49.60 -22.92 0.15
N THR A 399 -48.93 -22.27 1.11
CA THR A 399 -49.00 -20.83 1.30
C THR A 399 -47.76 -20.13 0.73
N ALA A 400 -47.95 -18.90 0.24
CA ALA A 400 -46.86 -18.05 -0.21
C ALA A 400 -45.98 -17.62 0.97
N ARG A 401 -44.68 -17.89 0.90
CA ARG A 401 -43.67 -17.45 1.88
C ARG A 401 -43.37 -15.95 1.78
N THR A 402 -43.56 -15.37 0.59
CA THR A 402 -43.20 -13.99 0.27
C THR A 402 -44.29 -13.35 -0.60
N GLU A 403 -44.46 -12.03 -0.51
CA GLU A 403 -45.33 -11.27 -1.41
C GLU A 403 -44.68 -11.08 -2.79
N GLY A 404 -45.44 -11.20 -3.88
CA GLY A 404 -44.86 -11.08 -5.22
C GLY A 404 -45.82 -11.45 -6.34
N GLU A 405 -45.32 -11.37 -7.58
CA GLU A 405 -46.05 -11.77 -8.78
C GLU A 405 -45.78 -13.24 -9.13
N ILE A 406 -46.83 -13.98 -9.46
CA ILE A 406 -46.72 -15.39 -9.83
C ILE A 406 -46.31 -15.54 -11.30
N LEU A 407 -45.35 -16.41 -11.57
CA LEU A 407 -44.96 -16.85 -12.91
C LEU A 407 -45.25 -18.34 -13.07
N LEU A 408 -46.17 -18.66 -13.98
CA LEU A 408 -46.54 -20.03 -14.33
C LEU A 408 -45.99 -20.37 -15.72
N ASN A 409 -44.92 -21.18 -15.77
CA ASN A 409 -44.43 -21.77 -17.01
C ASN A 409 -44.93 -23.22 -17.13
N ALA A 410 -45.31 -23.64 -18.34
CA ALA A 410 -45.95 -24.94 -18.58
C ALA A 410 -45.11 -26.17 -18.14
N ASP A 411 -43.78 -26.02 -18.04
CA ASP A 411 -42.83 -27.08 -17.69
C ASP A 411 -41.97 -26.75 -16.44
N SER A 412 -42.29 -25.72 -15.65
CA SER A 412 -41.46 -25.27 -14.51
C SER A 412 -42.26 -25.18 -13.19
N PRO A 413 -41.60 -25.29 -12.03
CA PRO A 413 -42.27 -25.11 -10.74
C PRO A 413 -42.89 -23.71 -10.61
N LEU A 414 -43.98 -23.61 -9.85
CA LEU A 414 -44.65 -22.34 -9.53
C LEU A 414 -43.65 -21.40 -8.89
N THR A 415 -43.40 -20.23 -9.49
CA THR A 415 -42.39 -19.30 -9.00
C THR A 415 -43.01 -17.96 -8.64
N ILE A 416 -42.69 -17.43 -7.45
CA ILE A 416 -43.08 -16.08 -7.03
C ILE A 416 -41.89 -15.14 -7.29
N ARG A 417 -42.10 -14.13 -8.13
CA ARG A 417 -41.16 -13.05 -8.39
C ARG A 417 -41.42 -11.87 -7.45
N PHE A 418 -40.45 -11.50 -6.64
CA PHE A 418 -40.53 -10.32 -5.79
C PHE A 418 -39.29 -9.43 -5.98
N GLU A 419 -39.47 -8.12 -5.85
CA GLU A 419 -38.41 -7.13 -6.00
C GLU A 419 -38.08 -6.54 -4.63
N GLU A 420 -36.85 -6.74 -4.18
CA GLU A 420 -36.33 -6.07 -2.98
C GLU A 420 -35.60 -4.81 -3.43
N ARG A 421 -36.14 -3.66 -3.00
CA ARG A 421 -35.58 -2.34 -3.30
C ARG A 421 -34.92 -1.76 -2.05
N ASP A 422 -33.60 -1.66 -2.07
CA ASP A 422 -32.82 -0.94 -1.05
C ASP A 422 -32.40 0.42 -1.62
N GLU A 423 -32.70 1.49 -0.89
CA GLU A 423 -32.27 2.84 -1.26
C GLU A 423 -31.48 3.50 -0.12
N ARG A 424 -30.28 4.01 -0.46
CA ARG A 424 -29.46 4.80 0.47
C ARG A 424 -29.25 6.19 -0.07
N SER A 425 -29.46 7.19 0.78
CA SER A 425 -29.29 8.60 0.45
C SER A 425 -28.06 9.18 1.15
N TYR A 426 -27.24 9.89 0.38
CA TYR A 426 -26.00 10.51 0.82
C TYR A 426 -26.10 12.02 0.60
N PRO A 427 -26.22 12.84 1.67
CA PRO A 427 -26.26 14.29 1.53
C PRO A 427 -24.85 14.83 1.21
N ILE A 428 -24.72 15.52 0.09
CA ILE A 428 -23.45 16.10 -0.36
C ILE A 428 -23.51 17.63 -0.23
N ALA A 429 -22.52 18.18 0.47
CA ALA A 429 -22.37 19.62 0.61
C ALA A 429 -22.18 20.30 -0.76
N ALA A 430 -22.82 21.46 -0.97
CA ALA A 430 -22.81 22.15 -2.26
C ALA A 430 -21.41 22.54 -2.79
N ALA A 431 -20.42 22.67 -1.90
CA ALA A 431 -19.04 22.97 -2.24
C ALA A 431 -18.26 21.77 -2.80
N ARG A 432 -18.79 20.53 -2.68
CA ARG A 432 -18.13 19.32 -3.15
C ARG A 432 -18.58 18.96 -4.55
N ASN A 433 -17.62 18.52 -5.37
CA ASN A 433 -17.90 18.02 -6.70
C ASN A 433 -18.35 16.55 -6.61
N ILE A 434 -19.43 16.24 -7.32
CA ILE A 434 -19.92 14.87 -7.46
C ILE A 434 -19.07 14.20 -8.54
N ALA A 435 -18.53 13.03 -8.24
CA ALA A 435 -17.66 12.27 -9.14
C ALA A 435 -18.43 11.28 -10.03
N VAL A 436 -19.72 11.06 -9.73
CA VAL A 436 -20.60 10.12 -10.42
C VAL A 436 -21.67 10.84 -11.24
N GLU A 437 -22.17 10.16 -12.28
CA GLU A 437 -23.23 10.67 -13.15
C GLU A 437 -24.61 10.11 -12.78
N ASN A 438 -25.66 10.85 -13.13
CA ASN A 438 -27.04 10.39 -12.91
C ASN A 438 -27.35 9.20 -13.84
N GLY A 439 -27.85 8.10 -13.28
CA GLY A 439 -28.08 6.84 -14.00
C GLY A 439 -26.86 5.92 -14.08
N GLN A 440 -25.71 6.30 -13.53
CA GLN A 440 -24.52 5.46 -13.50
C GLN A 440 -24.72 4.25 -12.59
N LYS A 441 -24.39 3.06 -13.09
CA LYS A 441 -24.28 1.84 -12.26
C LYS A 441 -22.97 1.87 -11.49
N ILE A 442 -23.03 1.73 -10.18
CA ILE A 442 -21.87 1.76 -9.30
C ILE A 442 -21.83 0.51 -8.42
N GLN A 443 -20.63 0.18 -7.97
CA GLN A 443 -20.41 -0.86 -6.95
C GLN A 443 -20.18 -0.21 -5.57
N ALA A 444 -20.44 -0.98 -4.51
CA ALA A 444 -20.15 -0.63 -3.13
C ALA A 444 -18.65 -0.30 -2.97
N GLY A 445 -18.39 0.82 -2.31
CA GLY A 445 -17.08 1.44 -2.13
C GLY A 445 -16.66 2.39 -3.26
N THR A 446 -17.50 2.61 -4.28
CA THR A 446 -17.25 3.65 -5.30
C THR A 446 -17.38 5.04 -4.67
N ALA A 447 -16.43 5.93 -4.97
CA ALA A 447 -16.46 7.30 -4.48
C ALA A 447 -17.52 8.13 -5.22
N LEU A 448 -18.46 8.69 -4.45
CA LEU A 448 -19.55 9.55 -4.93
C LEU A 448 -19.11 11.00 -5.10
N THR A 449 -18.15 11.46 -4.28
CA THR A 449 -17.59 12.82 -4.33
C THR A 449 -16.11 12.81 -4.69
N SER A 450 -15.61 13.96 -5.16
CA SER A 450 -14.17 14.23 -5.19
C SER A 450 -13.58 14.15 -3.78
N GLY A 451 -12.39 13.57 -3.63
CA GLY A 451 -11.68 13.47 -2.36
C GLY A 451 -10.93 12.13 -2.20
N GLN A 452 -10.44 11.89 -1.00
CA GLN A 452 -9.68 10.70 -0.62
C GLN A 452 -10.58 9.71 0.12
N ARG A 453 -10.53 8.42 -0.21
CA ARG A 453 -11.33 7.39 0.48
C ARG A 453 -10.75 7.13 1.88
N ASP A 454 -11.62 6.94 2.86
CA ASP A 454 -11.23 6.55 4.21
C ASP A 454 -10.92 5.03 4.25
N PRO A 455 -9.70 4.60 4.60
CA PRO A 455 -9.36 3.18 4.72
C PRO A 455 -10.29 2.39 5.65
N GLN A 456 -10.84 3.03 6.69
CA GLN A 456 -11.73 2.34 7.65
C GLN A 456 -13.10 2.04 7.04
N GLU A 457 -13.63 2.92 6.20
CA GLU A 457 -14.89 2.66 5.49
C GLU A 457 -14.69 1.67 4.36
N VAL A 458 -13.54 1.72 3.67
CA VAL A 458 -13.17 0.68 2.70
C VAL A 458 -13.14 -0.69 3.39
N LEU A 459 -12.65 -0.79 4.64
CA LEU A 459 -12.66 -2.05 5.39
C LEU A 459 -14.07 -2.54 5.68
N ARG A 460 -14.93 -1.63 6.14
CA ARG A 460 -16.31 -1.94 6.52
C ARG A 460 -17.16 -2.39 5.33
N ILE A 461 -16.96 -1.76 4.16
CA ILE A 461 -17.81 -1.96 2.98
C ILE A 461 -17.25 -3.04 2.05
N GLN A 462 -15.96 -2.97 1.70
CA GLN A 462 -15.35 -3.84 0.69
C GLN A 462 -14.52 -4.98 1.29
N GLY A 463 -14.30 -4.97 2.61
CA GLY A 463 -13.55 -6.00 3.32
C GLY A 463 -12.02 -5.85 3.26
N ARG A 464 -11.34 -6.84 3.84
CA ARG A 464 -9.89 -6.79 4.12
C ARG A 464 -9.03 -6.70 2.86
N GLU A 465 -9.36 -7.45 1.83
CA GLU A 465 -8.54 -7.54 0.61
C GLU A 465 -8.53 -6.20 -0.15
N ALA A 466 -9.70 -5.56 -0.24
CA ALA A 466 -9.85 -4.26 -0.86
C ALA A 466 -9.03 -3.18 -0.14
N VAL A 467 -9.03 -3.17 1.19
CA VAL A 467 -8.21 -2.24 1.99
C VAL A 467 -6.73 -2.47 1.78
N HIS A 468 -6.29 -3.73 1.74
CA HIS A 468 -4.89 -4.04 1.48
C HIS A 468 -4.44 -3.43 0.15
N LEU A 469 -5.19 -3.70 -0.92
CA LEU A 469 -4.87 -3.21 -2.26
C LEU A 469 -4.95 -1.68 -2.31
N TYR A 470 -5.96 -1.07 -1.69
CA TYR A 470 -6.12 0.38 -1.60
C TYR A 470 -4.92 1.04 -0.92
N LEU A 471 -4.48 0.55 0.24
CA LEU A 471 -3.34 1.10 0.96
C LEU A 471 -2.03 0.93 0.19
N VAL A 472 -1.78 -0.24 -0.42
CA VAL A 472 -0.60 -0.44 -1.28
C VAL A 472 -0.59 0.57 -2.43
N LYS A 473 -1.73 0.74 -3.10
CA LYS A 473 -1.90 1.63 -4.25
C LYS A 473 -1.65 3.09 -3.90
N GLU A 474 -2.26 3.58 -2.82
CA GLU A 474 -2.13 4.96 -2.38
C GLU A 474 -0.70 5.28 -1.93
N VAL A 475 -0.08 4.42 -1.12
CA VAL A 475 1.30 4.61 -0.68
C VAL A 475 2.26 4.58 -1.87
N GLN A 476 2.09 3.62 -2.78
CA GLN A 476 2.93 3.49 -3.98
C GLN A 476 2.83 4.72 -4.88
N ARG A 477 1.61 5.25 -5.07
CA ARG A 477 1.36 6.47 -5.86
C ARG A 477 2.08 7.68 -5.26
N VAL A 478 2.12 7.83 -3.94
CA VAL A 478 2.81 8.95 -3.29
C VAL A 478 4.34 8.86 -3.46
N TYR A 479 4.93 7.67 -3.30
CA TYR A 479 6.37 7.48 -3.54
C TYR A 479 6.74 7.65 -5.02
N ARG A 480 5.89 7.17 -5.94
CA ARG A 480 6.10 7.33 -7.40
C ARG A 480 5.99 8.77 -7.85
N ASN A 481 4.98 9.51 -7.39
CA ASN A 481 4.81 10.94 -7.66
C ASN A 481 6.03 11.77 -7.24
N THR A 482 6.74 11.30 -6.22
CA THR A 482 7.94 11.95 -5.70
C THR A 482 9.24 11.46 -6.35
N GLY A 483 9.15 10.53 -7.30
CA GLY A 483 10.28 9.98 -8.06
C GLY A 483 11.10 8.93 -7.30
N VAL A 484 10.53 8.34 -6.25
CA VAL A 484 11.14 7.23 -5.50
C VAL A 484 10.48 5.92 -5.89
N TYR A 485 11.30 4.93 -6.20
CA TYR A 485 10.84 3.60 -6.58
C TYR A 485 10.98 2.64 -5.40
N ILE A 486 9.86 2.19 -4.86
CA ILE A 486 9.77 1.16 -3.81
C ILE A 486 9.04 -0.04 -4.41
N ASN A 487 9.44 -1.25 -3.99
CA ASN A 487 8.72 -2.47 -4.34
C ASN A 487 7.53 -2.69 -3.40
N ASP A 488 6.37 -3.03 -3.98
CA ASP A 488 5.12 -3.30 -3.28
C ASP A 488 5.28 -4.25 -2.08
N LYS A 489 6.17 -5.25 -2.16
CA LYS A 489 6.36 -6.24 -1.08
C LYS A 489 6.74 -5.60 0.26
N HIS A 490 7.46 -4.48 0.26
CA HIS A 490 7.80 -3.77 1.49
C HIS A 490 6.58 -3.10 2.12
N ILE A 491 5.72 -2.51 1.30
CA ILE A 491 4.49 -1.85 1.75
C ILE A 491 3.50 -2.92 2.27
N GLU A 492 3.40 -4.06 1.57
CA GLU A 492 2.59 -5.21 1.97
C GLU A 492 2.97 -5.76 3.35
N VAL A 493 4.27 -5.83 3.67
CA VAL A 493 4.76 -6.29 4.99
C VAL A 493 4.23 -5.41 6.12
N ILE A 494 4.22 -4.08 5.94
CA ILE A 494 3.71 -3.14 6.94
C ILE A 494 2.18 -3.24 7.06
N ILE A 495 1.47 -3.23 5.93
CA ILE A 495 0.00 -3.30 5.91
C ILE A 495 -0.50 -4.61 6.54
N ARG A 496 0.21 -5.72 6.33
CA ARG A 496 -0.09 -7.00 7.00
C ARG A 496 -0.13 -6.85 8.52
N GLN A 497 0.75 -6.05 9.11
CA GLN A 497 0.77 -5.83 10.56
C GLN A 497 -0.34 -4.90 11.03
N MET A 498 -0.77 -3.94 10.20
CA MET A 498 -1.88 -3.04 10.52
C MET A 498 -3.24 -3.75 10.64
N LEU A 499 -3.41 -4.90 9.95
CA LEU A 499 -4.63 -5.72 9.93
C LEU A 499 -4.45 -7.08 10.63
N ARG A 500 -3.49 -7.17 11.56
CA ARG A 500 -3.19 -8.42 12.27
C ARG A 500 -4.19 -8.76 13.37
N ARG A 501 -4.89 -7.76 13.91
CA ARG A 501 -5.81 -7.89 15.05
C ARG A 501 -7.27 -7.90 14.60
N VAL A 502 -8.10 -8.62 15.34
CA VAL A 502 -9.57 -8.60 15.24
C VAL A 502 -10.14 -8.13 16.58
N LYS A 503 -11.27 -7.44 16.52
CA LYS A 503 -12.01 -7.00 17.70
C LYS A 503 -13.18 -7.95 17.92
N ILE A 504 -13.30 -8.53 19.10
CA ILE A 504 -14.39 -9.45 19.43
C ILE A 504 -15.68 -8.65 19.65
N ASP A 505 -16.75 -9.02 18.96
CA ASP A 505 -18.09 -8.46 19.16
C ASP A 505 -18.89 -9.30 20.14
N ASP A 506 -18.89 -10.62 19.92
CA ASP A 506 -19.58 -11.62 20.74
C ASP A 506 -18.61 -12.74 21.08
N SER A 507 -18.53 -13.10 22.36
CA SER A 507 -17.61 -14.10 22.87
C SER A 507 -18.05 -15.53 22.57
N GLY A 508 -19.35 -15.78 22.34
CA GLY A 508 -19.90 -17.14 22.30
C GLY A 508 -19.47 -17.94 23.53
N ASP A 509 -19.04 -19.18 23.31
CA ASP A 509 -18.50 -20.09 24.34
C ASP A 509 -16.96 -20.01 24.49
N THR A 510 -16.32 -19.00 23.90
CA THR A 510 -14.86 -18.82 24.01
C THR A 510 -14.47 -18.10 25.30
N GLU A 511 -13.18 -18.19 25.66
CA GLU A 511 -12.60 -17.44 26.79
C GLU A 511 -12.36 -15.94 26.48
N MET A 512 -12.67 -15.50 25.26
CA MET A 512 -12.40 -14.12 24.83
C MET A 512 -13.46 -13.16 25.36
N LEU A 513 -13.06 -11.92 25.63
CA LEU A 513 -13.97 -10.90 26.13
C LEU A 513 -14.50 -10.01 24.99
N PRO A 514 -15.76 -9.56 25.06
CA PRO A 514 -16.28 -8.56 24.14
C PRO A 514 -15.45 -7.27 24.16
N ASN A 515 -15.15 -6.75 22.97
CA ASN A 515 -14.25 -5.63 22.67
C ASN A 515 -12.74 -5.89 22.81
N ASP A 516 -12.32 -7.11 23.13
CA ASP A 516 -10.89 -7.43 23.20
C ASP A 516 -10.22 -7.46 21.81
N LEU A 517 -8.93 -7.12 21.76
CA LEU A 517 -8.12 -7.06 20.54
C LEU A 517 -7.18 -8.27 20.43
N VAL A 518 -7.67 -9.32 19.78
CA VAL A 518 -6.96 -10.60 19.68
C VAL A 518 -6.25 -10.71 18.31
N ASP A 519 -5.12 -11.41 18.26
CA ASP A 519 -4.48 -11.77 16.99
C ASP A 519 -5.41 -12.66 16.15
N ARG A 520 -5.55 -12.37 14.86
CA ARG A 520 -6.46 -13.09 13.96
C ARG A 520 -6.21 -14.60 13.92
N PHE A 521 -4.97 -15.04 14.07
CA PHE A 521 -4.62 -16.46 14.05
C PHE A 521 -5.04 -17.15 15.35
N VAL A 522 -4.79 -16.50 16.49
CA VAL A 522 -5.24 -16.98 17.81
C VAL A 522 -6.77 -17.05 17.86
N TYR A 523 -7.44 -16.05 17.29
CA TYR A 523 -8.89 -16.04 17.13
C TYR A 523 -9.38 -17.24 16.30
N ALA A 524 -8.79 -17.45 15.12
CA ALA A 524 -9.17 -18.55 14.24
C ALA A 524 -8.95 -19.93 14.87
N ASP A 525 -7.83 -20.13 15.58
CA ASP A 525 -7.54 -21.39 16.27
C ASP A 525 -8.52 -21.66 17.42
N THR A 526 -8.82 -20.63 18.22
CA THR A 526 -9.71 -20.78 19.37
C THR A 526 -11.13 -21.12 18.92
N ASN A 527 -11.60 -20.44 17.87
CA ASN A 527 -12.89 -20.76 17.28
C ASN A 527 -12.91 -22.15 16.65
N ALA A 528 -11.85 -22.56 15.95
CA ALA A 528 -11.76 -23.92 15.41
C ALA A 528 -11.81 -24.99 16.51
N ARG A 529 -11.18 -24.73 17.67
CA ARG A 529 -11.23 -25.62 18.84
C ARG A 529 -12.63 -25.68 19.44
N VAL A 530 -13.26 -24.55 19.73
CA VAL A 530 -14.61 -24.51 20.33
C VAL A 530 -15.65 -25.13 19.41
N LEU A 531 -15.54 -24.89 18.10
CA LEU A 531 -16.40 -25.50 17.10
C LEU A 531 -16.23 -27.04 17.06
N ALA A 532 -15.00 -27.54 17.21
CA ALA A 532 -14.73 -28.97 17.30
C ALA A 532 -15.27 -29.61 18.60
N GLU A 533 -15.36 -28.83 19.68
CA GLU A 533 -15.99 -29.21 20.95
C GLU A 533 -17.53 -29.10 20.90
N GLY A 534 -18.09 -28.52 19.83
CA GLY A 534 -19.53 -28.37 19.60
C GLY A 534 -20.15 -27.11 20.22
N GLY A 535 -19.33 -26.15 20.67
CA GLY A 535 -19.79 -24.87 21.22
C GLY A 535 -20.00 -23.79 20.15
N GLU A 536 -20.54 -22.65 20.57
CA GLU A 536 -20.74 -21.48 19.72
C GLU A 536 -19.43 -20.68 19.55
N PRO A 537 -18.94 -20.46 18.32
CA PRO A 537 -17.71 -19.70 18.08
C PRO A 537 -17.92 -18.20 18.34
N ALA A 538 -16.86 -17.51 18.75
CA ALA A 538 -16.87 -16.06 18.90
C ALA A 538 -17.06 -15.38 17.54
N LYS A 539 -17.71 -14.21 17.54
CA LYS A 539 -17.84 -13.32 16.38
C LYS A 539 -16.92 -12.12 16.56
N ALA A 540 -16.18 -11.76 15.52
CA ALA A 540 -15.24 -10.66 15.54
C ALA A 540 -15.25 -9.86 14.25
N GLN A 541 -14.97 -8.57 14.37
CA GLN A 541 -14.76 -7.66 13.27
C GLN A 541 -13.26 -7.42 13.06
N THR A 542 -12.79 -7.47 11.81
CA THR A 542 -11.42 -7.04 11.47
C THR A 542 -11.27 -5.55 11.72
N VAL A 543 -10.18 -5.15 12.39
CA VAL A 543 -9.88 -3.75 12.67
C VAL A 543 -8.58 -3.32 12.00
N LEU A 544 -8.60 -2.13 11.39
CA LEU A 544 -7.41 -1.48 10.87
C LEU A 544 -6.80 -0.60 11.96
N LEU A 545 -5.60 -0.96 12.42
CA LEU A 545 -4.85 -0.18 13.40
C LEU A 545 -3.74 0.61 12.71
N GLY A 546 -3.62 1.90 13.04
CA GLY A 546 -2.46 2.69 12.69
C GLY A 546 -1.18 2.11 13.30
N VAL A 547 -0.03 2.34 12.66
CA VAL A 547 1.26 1.76 13.08
C VAL A 547 1.59 2.05 14.55
N THR A 548 1.28 3.25 15.07
CA THR A 548 1.52 3.57 16.48
C THR A 548 0.68 2.66 17.40
N LYS A 549 -0.62 2.50 17.13
CA LYS A 549 -1.49 1.62 17.92
C LYS A 549 -1.14 0.15 17.76
N ALA A 550 -0.76 -0.28 16.56
CA ALA A 550 -0.33 -1.66 16.30
C ALA A 550 0.93 -2.01 17.11
N SER A 551 1.90 -1.09 17.21
CA SER A 551 3.14 -1.32 17.97
C SER A 551 2.95 -1.42 19.49
N LEU A 552 1.88 -0.84 20.04
CA LEU A 552 1.54 -0.95 21.47
C LEU A 552 0.81 -2.25 21.79
N ASN A 553 0.22 -2.91 20.79
CA ASN A 553 -0.53 -4.16 20.92
C ASN A 553 0.28 -5.35 20.38
N THR A 554 1.59 -5.38 20.66
CA THR A 554 2.46 -6.53 20.38
C THR A 554 2.36 -7.57 21.48
N ASP A 555 2.60 -8.84 21.16
CA ASP A 555 2.52 -9.94 22.15
C ASP A 555 3.63 -9.86 23.22
N SER A 556 4.75 -9.20 22.92
CA SER A 556 5.81 -8.93 23.90
C SER A 556 5.58 -7.59 24.60
N PHE A 557 5.43 -7.64 25.93
CA PHE A 557 5.41 -6.44 26.75
C PHE A 557 6.79 -5.76 26.84
N LEU A 558 7.90 -6.50 26.71
CA LEU A 558 9.25 -5.92 26.68
C LEU A 558 9.46 -5.07 25.42
N ALA A 559 9.00 -5.57 24.27
CA ALA A 559 9.04 -4.82 23.02
C ALA A 559 8.14 -3.58 23.09
N ALA A 560 6.90 -3.72 23.56
CA ALA A 560 5.96 -2.61 23.70
C ALA A 560 6.47 -1.53 24.67
N ALA A 561 6.98 -1.93 25.84
CA ALA A 561 7.44 -1.02 26.89
C ALA A 561 8.62 -0.14 26.45
N SER A 562 9.42 -0.60 25.48
CA SER A 562 10.55 0.15 24.93
C SER A 562 10.17 1.16 23.83
N PHE A 563 8.91 1.16 23.37
CA PHE A 563 8.43 2.13 22.40
C PHE A 563 7.86 3.40 23.07
N GLN A 564 6.66 3.29 23.67
CA GLN A 564 5.92 4.37 24.33
C GLN A 564 5.07 3.84 25.49
N GLU A 565 4.61 4.74 26.36
CA GLU A 565 3.69 4.41 27.46
C GLU A 565 4.20 3.31 28.42
N THR A 566 5.51 3.27 28.65
CA THR A 566 6.21 2.24 29.43
C THR A 566 5.52 1.92 30.76
N THR A 567 5.10 2.94 31.52
CA THR A 567 4.41 2.75 32.79
C THR A 567 3.09 1.99 32.63
N ARG A 568 2.29 2.32 31.60
CA ARG A 568 1.01 1.65 31.34
C ARG A 568 1.24 0.18 30.99
N VAL A 569 2.13 -0.08 30.03
CA VAL A 569 2.46 -1.42 29.55
C VAL A 569 2.98 -2.31 30.68
N LEU A 570 3.91 -1.81 31.51
CA LEU A 570 4.45 -2.60 32.61
C LEU A 570 3.44 -2.84 33.73
N THR A 571 2.52 -1.90 33.96
CA THR A 571 1.46 -2.07 34.97
C THR A 571 0.48 -3.15 34.53
N GLU A 572 0.05 -3.11 33.27
CA GLU A 572 -0.84 -4.10 32.65
C GLU A 572 -0.22 -5.49 32.65
N ALA A 573 1.03 -5.62 32.20
CA ALA A 573 1.77 -6.87 32.23
C ALA A 573 1.95 -7.43 33.65
N ALA A 574 2.11 -6.57 34.66
CA ALA A 574 2.22 -6.98 36.06
C ALA A 574 0.87 -7.45 36.65
N ILE A 575 -0.24 -6.81 36.28
CA ILE A 575 -1.59 -7.19 36.71
C ILE A 575 -1.98 -8.55 36.12
N GLU A 576 -1.69 -8.76 34.84
CA GLU A 576 -2.00 -9.99 34.11
C GLU A 576 -0.98 -11.12 34.32
N ALA A 577 0.12 -10.83 35.03
CA ALA A 577 1.25 -11.76 35.20
C ALA A 577 1.76 -12.32 33.85
N GLN A 578 1.87 -11.46 32.85
CA GLN A 578 2.29 -11.85 31.50
C GLN A 578 3.70 -12.46 31.49
N THR A 579 3.90 -13.43 30.59
CA THR A 579 5.21 -14.07 30.38
C THR A 579 5.71 -13.80 28.96
N ASP A 580 6.97 -13.37 28.83
CA ASP A 580 7.57 -13.07 27.53
C ASP A 580 8.44 -14.23 27.05
N HIS A 581 8.19 -14.69 25.82
CA HIS A 581 8.87 -15.83 25.21
C HIS A 581 10.06 -15.45 24.31
N LEU A 582 10.43 -14.17 24.22
CA LEU A 582 11.62 -13.68 23.52
C LEU A 582 11.71 -14.17 22.05
N VAL A 583 10.57 -14.06 21.36
CA VAL A 583 10.41 -14.52 19.97
C VAL A 583 10.84 -13.45 18.97
N GLY A 584 10.72 -12.17 19.32
CA GLY A 584 11.05 -11.04 18.46
C GLY A 584 12.53 -10.69 18.45
N LEU A 585 12.87 -9.65 17.70
CA LEU A 585 14.24 -9.13 17.65
C LEU A 585 14.57 -8.29 18.89
N LYS A 586 13.63 -7.44 19.32
CA LYS A 586 13.87 -6.36 20.29
C LYS A 586 14.09 -6.88 21.70
N GLU A 587 13.31 -7.85 22.14
CA GLU A 587 13.41 -8.42 23.48
C GLU A 587 14.77 -9.08 23.67
N ASN A 588 15.26 -9.74 22.63
CA ASN A 588 16.57 -10.38 22.64
C ASN A 588 17.71 -9.36 22.67
N VAL A 589 17.58 -8.26 21.93
CA VAL A 589 18.54 -7.14 22.03
C VAL A 589 18.54 -6.54 23.43
N ILE A 590 17.36 -6.30 24.02
CA ILE A 590 17.22 -5.72 25.37
C ILE A 590 17.88 -6.61 26.44
N ILE A 591 17.70 -7.93 26.34
CA ILE A 591 18.24 -8.90 27.31
C ILE A 591 19.70 -9.27 27.01
N GLY A 592 20.23 -8.93 25.83
CA GLY A 592 21.59 -9.28 25.41
C GLY A 592 21.74 -10.73 24.91
N LYS A 593 20.67 -11.31 24.35
CA LYS A 593 20.69 -12.61 23.66
C LYS A 593 20.83 -12.42 22.15
N LEU A 594 21.25 -13.48 21.46
CA LEU A 594 21.27 -13.51 20.00
C LEU A 594 19.87 -13.37 19.43
N ILE A 595 19.70 -12.48 18.47
CA ILE A 595 18.43 -12.26 17.79
C ILE A 595 17.99 -13.51 16.98
N PRO A 596 16.69 -13.80 16.87
CA PRO A 596 16.17 -14.93 16.12
C PRO A 596 16.11 -14.68 14.60
N ALA A 597 17.13 -14.04 14.03
CA ALA A 597 17.27 -13.78 12.60
C ALA A 597 18.70 -14.05 12.12
N GLY A 598 18.85 -14.35 10.82
CA GLY A 598 20.13 -14.65 10.20
C GLY A 598 20.89 -15.77 10.90
N SER A 599 22.15 -15.51 11.26
CA SER A 599 23.02 -16.47 11.95
C SER A 599 22.49 -16.91 13.32
N GLY A 600 21.66 -16.09 13.97
CA GLY A 600 21.12 -16.40 15.29
C GLY A 600 20.14 -17.57 15.28
N ILE A 601 19.45 -17.82 14.16
CA ILE A 601 18.57 -19.00 14.02
C ILE A 601 19.38 -20.29 14.06
N ALA A 602 20.44 -20.36 13.24
CA ALA A 602 21.28 -21.55 13.18
C ALA A 602 21.90 -21.88 14.55
N GLN A 603 22.31 -20.86 15.31
CA GLN A 603 22.85 -21.06 16.64
C GLN A 603 21.80 -21.51 17.66
N ARG A 604 20.60 -20.90 17.66
CA ARG A 604 19.50 -21.34 18.52
C ARG A 604 19.06 -22.77 18.24
N GLN A 605 19.00 -23.16 16.97
CA GLN A 605 18.66 -24.54 16.59
C GLN A 605 19.70 -25.53 17.12
N ARG A 606 21.00 -25.21 17.01
CA ARG A 606 22.08 -26.03 17.60
C ARG A 606 21.96 -26.11 19.13
N GLU A 607 21.68 -25.00 19.80
CA GLU A 607 21.49 -24.98 21.26
C GLU A 607 20.27 -25.79 21.70
N LEU A 608 19.16 -25.71 20.96
CA LEU A 608 17.96 -26.51 21.21
C LEU A 608 18.22 -28.00 21.01
N GLN A 609 18.90 -28.37 19.92
CA GLN A 609 19.30 -29.76 19.67
C GLN A 609 20.25 -30.27 20.75
N ALA A 610 21.22 -29.47 21.17
CA ALA A 610 22.13 -29.82 22.27
C ALA A 610 21.38 -30.03 23.59
N ARG A 611 20.41 -29.16 23.92
CA ARG A 611 19.57 -29.30 25.12
C ARG A 611 18.66 -30.53 25.08
N GLN A 612 18.04 -30.81 23.94
CA GLN A 612 17.21 -32.01 23.76
C GLN A 612 18.06 -33.28 23.89
N THR A 613 19.27 -33.27 23.34
CA THR A 613 20.21 -34.40 23.47
C THR A 613 20.66 -34.58 24.93
N ALA A 614 20.92 -33.50 25.65
CA ALA A 614 21.27 -33.53 27.07
C ALA A 614 20.10 -33.98 27.98
N SER A 615 18.85 -33.59 27.67
CA SER A 615 17.67 -34.04 28.43
C SER A 615 17.37 -35.53 28.22
N ILE A 616 17.59 -36.04 27.02
CA ILE A 616 17.49 -37.48 26.72
C ILE A 616 18.60 -38.25 27.46
N GLY A 617 19.81 -37.69 27.54
CA GLY A 617 20.92 -38.26 28.32
C GLY A 617 20.65 -38.35 29.83
N ASN A 618 20.00 -37.35 30.42
CA ASN A 618 19.62 -37.37 31.85
C ASN A 618 18.36 -38.20 32.14
N GLY A 619 17.49 -38.44 31.15
CA GLY A 619 16.34 -39.34 31.29
C GLY A 619 16.71 -40.83 31.34
N LEU A 620 17.95 -41.18 30.97
CA LEU A 620 18.47 -42.54 31.01
C LEU A 620 19.12 -42.90 32.37
N SER A 621 19.32 -41.94 33.28
CA SER A 621 19.88 -42.19 34.62
C SER A 621 18.83 -42.46 35.71
N ASP A 622 17.55 -42.11 35.47
CA ASP A 622 16.45 -42.44 36.38
C ASP A 622 15.69 -43.66 35.85
N GLY A 623 16.12 -44.84 36.30
CA GLY A 623 15.52 -46.12 35.94
C GLY A 623 14.11 -46.28 36.51
N ASN A 624 13.09 -46.36 35.65
CA ASN A 624 12.03 -47.37 35.71
C ASN A 624 11.08 -47.35 34.48
N LEU A 625 11.21 -48.40 33.66
CA LEU A 625 10.17 -49.17 32.94
C LEU A 625 9.17 -48.50 31.95
N ASN A 626 9.37 -48.89 30.68
CA ASN A 626 8.46 -49.55 29.72
C ASN A 626 7.41 -48.79 28.85
N ILE A 627 7.66 -48.87 27.53
CA ILE A 627 6.74 -49.11 26.37
C ILE A 627 5.75 -47.94 26.06
N VAL A 628 5.68 -47.30 24.88
CA VAL A 628 5.35 -47.80 23.52
C VAL A 628 5.89 -46.80 22.48
N LEU A 629 6.74 -47.24 21.54
CA LEU A 629 6.96 -46.54 20.27
C LEU A 629 6.68 -47.53 19.15
N GLY A 630 5.39 -47.68 18.87
CA GLY A 630 4.87 -48.35 17.69
C GLY A 630 4.48 -47.32 16.63
N SER A 631 4.83 -47.64 15.39
CA SER A 631 4.41 -47.02 14.12
C SER A 631 5.00 -45.66 13.77
N LEU A 632 6.10 -45.69 13.02
CA LEU A 632 6.36 -44.81 11.89
C LEU A 632 7.41 -45.50 11.00
N GLY A 633 6.94 -46.20 9.97
CA GLY A 633 7.82 -46.92 9.05
C GLY A 633 7.04 -47.78 8.07
N ASN A 634 6.36 -47.15 7.12
CA ASN A 634 5.91 -47.83 5.91
C ASN A 634 6.51 -47.11 4.69
N ARG A 635 7.62 -47.64 4.17
CA ARG A 635 8.02 -47.50 2.76
C ARG A 635 8.54 -48.85 2.27
N PRO A 636 8.19 -49.25 1.03
CA PRO A 636 8.30 -50.63 0.61
C PRO A 636 9.72 -51.01 0.19
N SER A 637 9.95 -52.30 0.35
CA SER A 637 11.12 -53.10 0.04
C SER A 637 11.43 -53.23 -1.46
N GLY A 638 12.72 -53.32 -1.75
CA GLY A 638 13.31 -53.92 -2.95
C GLY A 638 14.65 -53.23 -3.21
N GLY A 639 15.83 -53.81 -3.01
CA GLY A 639 16.27 -55.21 -2.97
C GLY A 639 17.53 -55.28 -3.84
N GLY A 640 18.68 -55.58 -3.25
CA GLY A 640 19.93 -55.73 -4.02
C GLY A 640 21.18 -55.54 -3.18
N ALA A 641 21.74 -56.65 -2.69
CA ALA A 641 22.95 -56.74 -1.89
C ALA A 641 24.24 -56.45 -2.69
N ALA A 642 25.26 -55.91 -2.02
CA ALA A 642 26.60 -56.53 -1.85
C ALA A 642 27.68 -55.51 -1.38
N THR A 643 28.06 -55.66 -0.12
CA THR A 643 29.43 -55.68 0.47
C THR A 643 30.57 -54.76 -0.02
N SER A 644 31.24 -54.17 1.00
CA SER A 644 32.67 -53.82 1.12
C SER A 644 33.13 -52.56 0.37
N THR A 645 34.02 -51.69 0.85
CA THR A 645 34.79 -51.50 2.09
C THR A 645 35.50 -50.14 1.94
N LEU A 646 35.78 -49.48 3.07
CA LEU A 646 36.96 -48.62 3.33
C LEU A 646 37.14 -47.27 2.60
N GLU A 647 37.08 -46.24 3.45
CA GLU A 647 37.93 -45.03 3.57
C GLU A 647 37.75 -43.80 2.65
N PRO A 648 37.84 -42.57 3.23
CA PRO A 648 37.79 -41.31 2.48
C PRO A 648 39.21 -40.79 2.17
N PRO A 649 39.43 -40.01 1.10
CA PRO A 649 40.59 -39.15 1.04
C PRO A 649 40.23 -37.76 1.57
N LEU A 650 40.81 -37.44 2.72
CA LEU A 650 41.37 -36.11 2.95
C LEU A 650 42.46 -35.91 1.90
N ASP A 651 42.42 -34.81 1.15
CA ASP A 651 43.64 -34.18 0.67
C ASP A 651 43.47 -32.66 0.72
N ARG A 652 44.42 -32.09 1.46
CA ARG A 652 44.81 -30.69 1.56
C ARG A 652 46.19 -30.61 0.88
N GLU A 653 46.57 -29.41 0.47
CA GLU A 653 47.89 -29.02 -0.09
C GLU A 653 47.99 -29.29 -1.60
N ASP A 654 48.49 -28.41 -2.47
CA ASP A 654 49.08 -27.07 -2.36
C ASP A 654 49.27 -26.54 -3.81
N GLU A 655 49.48 -25.21 -3.94
CA GLU A 655 50.13 -24.49 -5.08
C GLU A 655 49.38 -24.52 -6.45
N GLU A 656 49.07 -23.41 -7.15
CA GLU A 656 49.78 -22.14 -7.47
C GLU A 656 48.86 -20.91 -7.56
#